data_AF-A0A328E6X9-F1
#
_entry.id   AF-A0A328E6X9-F1
#
_cell.length_a   1.000
_cell.length_b   1.000
_cell.length_c   1.000
_cell.angle_alpha   90.00
_cell.angle_beta   90.00
_cell.angle_gamma   90.00
#
_symmetry.space_group_name_H-M   'P 1'
#
loop_
_entity.id
_entity.type
_entity.pdbx_description
1 polymer ?
#
loop_
_entity_poly.entity_id
_entity_poly.type
_entity_poly.pdbx_seq_one_letter_code
_entity_poly.pdbx_strand_id
1 'polypeptide(L)'
;MQMANTGEDDNDAVLSDVEEDESAEIGVKTLPPEDFSPEKFRELLGELDRERQLRAAAESSKSELQVSFGRLKNLAHEAIKKRDECTRQRDEAFREKEEASRTIEKLSGELSLARTEKDEISKQRDEFHKQLEEVMKAKESSRVEIETAASMLVTGIDKISGKVSHFKNFAAGGLPRSHKYTGLPAVAYGVIKRTNEIVEEMLRQVELAAKGRNEARELMEQRNYEIAIEISQLESTISSLREEVSKKNTLVEELQSSVAEKDGKFSELESQMVDKLSASETEVLGLKKKLVESDGKASSLESKMDLQRSLLAEQLNYVSKIHQNICNVIKVVDSKKSSELSESLFLAQQMDMEENIRASLAGLDSIYELTQIVVDKTIEFMDERNHEVKGLDETVSQLMKEKEQIGSLLRSALSRRASADLSSKTNELFKIAENGLKEAGISYNFSGHLREGKVTASDDRGHDDVGILDTEDDIYALAGALENIIKQSQLEIIEFKHSVEELRTESSLLNKRVEAQAKELIHWKQRVEELEEKERVANENVEGLMLDIAAAEEEISRWRIAAEEEAAAGKDVEQKYMAQLSAVRQELEEAKQAAIESEKKLKFKEETAAAAIAARDAAAKSLALADSRAARLRDRVEELSRQLEELDSGGTFTSGLTRPRYICWPWQWLGLDFVGSRPAETREDNANEMELSEPLL
;
A
#
# COMPACT_ATOMS: atom_id res chain seq x y z
N MET A 1 -7.19 -63.14 -8.64
CA MET A 1 -6.14 -62.11 -8.47
C MET A 1 -6.82 -60.97 -7.74
N GLN A 2 -6.89 -60.91 -6.41
CA GLN A 2 -5.87 -60.95 -5.37
C GLN A 2 -4.91 -59.74 -5.40
N MET A 3 -4.80 -59.10 -4.23
CA MET A 3 -3.99 -57.93 -3.81
C MET A 3 -4.61 -56.55 -4.10
N ALA A 4 -4.61 -55.53 -3.25
CA ALA A 4 -4.33 -55.29 -1.82
C ALA A 4 -4.70 -53.78 -1.59
N ASN A 5 -5.46 -53.41 -0.55
CA ASN A 5 -5.00 -52.73 0.69
C ASN A 5 -4.34 -51.35 0.43
N THR A 6 -4.73 -50.19 0.98
CA THR A 6 -5.01 -49.75 2.38
C THR A 6 -5.70 -48.36 2.28
N GLY A 7 -6.63 -47.88 3.10
CA GLY A 7 -6.77 -47.94 4.56
C GLY A 7 -6.69 -46.51 5.11
N GLU A 8 -7.82 -45.80 5.22
CA GLU A 8 -7.96 -44.55 6.01
C GLU A 8 -8.92 -44.87 7.16
N ASP A 9 -8.35 -45.16 8.32
CA ASP A 9 -9.05 -45.30 9.60
C ASP A 9 -9.29 -43.90 10.17
N ASP A 10 -10.56 -43.53 10.31
CA ASP A 10 -11.04 -42.46 11.18
C ASP A 10 -10.74 -42.81 12.64
N ASN A 11 -9.62 -42.33 13.18
CA ASN A 11 -9.34 -42.35 14.61
C ASN A 11 -9.89 -41.09 15.26
N ASP A 12 -11.16 -41.18 15.67
CA ASP A 12 -11.81 -40.26 16.59
C ASP A 12 -11.26 -40.52 18.00
N ALA A 13 -10.17 -39.85 18.34
CA ALA A 13 -9.52 -39.96 19.65
C ALA A 13 -10.31 -39.15 20.70
N VAL A 14 -11.34 -39.79 21.25
CA VAL A 14 -11.99 -39.39 22.51
C VAL A 14 -11.01 -39.62 23.65
N LEU A 15 -10.28 -38.57 24.06
CA LEU A 15 -9.46 -38.59 25.28
C LEU A 15 -10.36 -38.38 26.50
N SER A 16 -10.91 -39.49 27.02
CA SER A 16 -11.42 -39.54 28.40
C SER A 16 -10.32 -40.03 29.34
N ASP A 17 -9.40 -39.15 29.72
CA ASP A 17 -8.62 -39.33 30.94
C ASP A 17 -9.40 -38.68 32.08
N VAL A 18 -10.35 -39.45 32.62
CA VAL A 18 -10.85 -39.28 33.98
C VAL A 18 -10.19 -40.40 34.77
N GLU A 19 -9.00 -40.12 35.27
CA GLU A 19 -8.45 -40.85 36.42
C GLU A 19 -9.45 -40.62 37.56
N GLU A 20 -10.18 -41.67 37.93
CA GLU A 20 -10.90 -41.74 39.20
C GLU A 20 -9.86 -41.72 40.31
N ASP A 21 -9.49 -40.52 40.75
CA ASP A 21 -8.78 -40.33 42.01
C ASP A 21 -9.65 -40.90 43.13
N GLU A 22 -9.11 -41.93 43.78
CA GLU A 22 -9.59 -42.49 45.03
C GLU A 22 -9.99 -41.35 45.96
N SER A 23 -11.20 -41.44 46.51
CA SER A 23 -11.65 -40.57 47.59
C SER A 23 -10.70 -40.74 48.78
N ALA A 24 -9.63 -39.95 48.83
CA ALA A 24 -8.85 -39.74 50.02
C ALA A 24 -9.79 -39.09 51.03
N GLU A 25 -10.35 -39.93 51.90
CA GLU A 25 -11.07 -39.52 53.09
C GLU A 25 -10.15 -38.57 53.87
N ILE A 26 -10.45 -37.28 53.79
CA ILE A 26 -9.75 -36.25 54.55
C ILE A 26 -10.03 -36.58 56.01
N GLY A 27 -9.09 -37.28 56.63
CA GLY A 27 -9.06 -37.51 58.06
C GLY A 27 -9.00 -36.16 58.76
N VAL A 28 -10.17 -35.67 59.18
CA VAL A 28 -10.29 -34.53 60.08
C VAL A 28 -9.66 -34.95 61.40
N LYS A 29 -8.35 -34.71 61.54
CA LYS A 29 -7.70 -34.64 62.85
C LYS A 29 -8.31 -33.44 63.57
N THR A 30 -9.27 -33.73 64.43
CA THR A 30 -9.74 -32.81 65.47
C THR A 30 -8.54 -32.41 66.33
N LEU A 31 -8.01 -31.22 66.05
CA LEU A 31 -7.10 -30.52 66.94
C LEU A 31 -7.87 -30.03 68.18
N PRO A 32 -7.20 -29.82 69.34
CA PRO A 32 -7.86 -29.36 70.56
C PRO A 32 -8.44 -27.95 70.34
N PRO A 33 -9.42 -27.52 71.17
CA PRO A 33 -10.02 -26.21 71.03
C PRO A 33 -9.00 -25.14 71.44
N GLU A 34 -8.21 -24.66 70.48
CA GLU A 34 -7.59 -23.34 70.59
C GLU A 34 -8.71 -22.31 70.48
N ASP A 35 -8.71 -21.35 71.40
CA ASP A 35 -9.67 -20.25 71.43
C ASP A 35 -9.62 -19.46 70.11
N PHE A 36 -10.51 -19.83 69.18
CA PHE A 36 -10.78 -19.07 67.96
C PHE A 36 -11.41 -17.74 68.37
N SER A 37 -10.61 -16.67 68.38
CA SER A 37 -11.16 -15.34 68.56
C SER A 37 -12.10 -15.02 67.38
N PRO A 38 -13.21 -14.30 67.61
CA PRO A 38 -14.15 -13.92 66.55
C PRO A 38 -13.50 -13.06 65.45
N GLU A 39 -12.29 -12.53 65.69
CA GLU A 39 -11.51 -11.78 64.71
C GLU A 39 -10.79 -12.70 63.72
N LYS A 40 -10.17 -13.80 64.15
CA LYS A 40 -9.53 -14.78 63.25
C LYS A 40 -10.54 -15.45 62.32
N PHE A 41 -11.76 -15.71 62.80
CA PHE A 41 -12.84 -16.24 61.95
C PHE A 41 -13.28 -15.24 60.89
N ARG A 42 -13.32 -13.95 61.23
CA ARG A 42 -13.63 -12.87 60.28
C ARG A 42 -12.53 -12.70 59.22
N GLU A 43 -11.28 -12.85 59.64
CA GLU A 43 -10.11 -12.79 58.77
C GLU A 43 -10.09 -13.96 57.77
N LEU A 44 -10.34 -15.20 58.24
CA LEU A 44 -10.48 -16.39 57.38
C LEU A 44 -11.63 -16.28 56.37
N LEU A 45 -12.77 -15.70 56.77
CA LEU A 45 -13.86 -15.42 55.82
C LEU A 45 -13.44 -14.39 54.77
N GLY A 46 -12.69 -13.36 55.17
CA GLY A 46 -12.12 -12.38 54.25
C GLY A 46 -11.09 -12.98 53.29
N GLU A 47 -10.26 -13.91 53.75
CA GLU A 47 -9.33 -14.66 52.89
C GLU A 47 -10.05 -15.58 51.91
N LEU A 48 -11.09 -16.30 52.36
CA LEU A 48 -11.92 -17.15 51.50
C LEU A 48 -12.64 -16.33 50.41
N ASP A 49 -13.16 -15.15 50.75
CA ASP A 49 -13.81 -14.27 49.78
C ASP A 49 -12.79 -13.69 48.78
N ARG A 50 -11.57 -13.35 49.22
CA ARG A 50 -10.48 -12.95 48.31
C ARG A 50 -10.07 -14.09 47.39
N GLU A 51 -9.98 -15.31 47.91
CA GLU A 51 -9.64 -16.51 47.14
C GLU A 51 -10.70 -16.80 46.07
N ARG A 52 -11.99 -16.70 46.43
CA ARG A 52 -13.11 -16.82 45.48
C ARG A 52 -13.07 -15.74 44.40
N GLN A 53 -12.74 -14.49 44.75
CA GLN A 53 -12.58 -13.40 43.80
C GLN A 53 -11.42 -13.65 42.82
N LEU A 54 -10.29 -14.16 43.33
CA LEU A 54 -9.13 -14.51 42.51
C LEU A 54 -9.43 -15.68 41.57
N ARG A 55 -10.14 -16.72 42.04
CA ARG A 55 -10.61 -17.82 41.17
C ARG A 55 -11.56 -17.32 40.09
N ALA A 56 -12.54 -16.49 40.43
CA ALA A 56 -13.47 -15.93 39.46
C ALA A 56 -12.74 -15.08 38.40
N ALA A 57 -11.75 -14.29 38.80
CA ALA A 57 -10.91 -13.52 37.87
C ALA A 57 -10.05 -14.43 36.98
N ALA A 58 -9.48 -15.50 37.51
CA ALA A 58 -8.71 -16.47 36.74
C ALA A 58 -9.58 -17.25 35.74
N GLU A 59 -10.80 -17.64 36.12
CA GLU A 59 -11.77 -18.28 35.24
C GLU A 59 -12.25 -17.34 34.12
N SER A 60 -12.52 -16.07 34.45
CA SER A 60 -12.81 -15.02 33.46
C SER A 60 -11.66 -14.87 32.46
N SER A 61 -10.42 -14.74 32.94
CA SER A 61 -9.24 -14.61 32.09
C SER A 61 -9.01 -15.84 31.20
N LYS A 62 -9.23 -17.05 31.74
CA LYS A 62 -9.17 -18.30 30.96
C LYS A 62 -10.22 -18.32 29.85
N SER A 63 -11.45 -17.90 30.15
CA SER A 63 -12.53 -17.85 29.16
C SER A 63 -12.25 -16.84 28.04
N GLU A 64 -11.69 -15.67 28.38
CA GLU A 64 -11.27 -14.66 27.41
C GLU A 64 -10.12 -15.16 26.52
N LEU A 65 -9.12 -15.83 27.12
CA LEU A 65 -8.04 -16.46 26.38
C LEU A 65 -8.57 -17.55 25.42
N GLN A 66 -9.52 -18.37 25.86
CA GLN A 66 -10.13 -19.40 25.02
C GLN A 66 -10.90 -18.79 23.84
N VAL A 67 -11.61 -17.69 24.06
CA VAL A 67 -12.28 -16.92 22.98
C VAL A 67 -11.25 -16.33 22.02
N SER A 68 -10.16 -15.74 22.54
CA SER A 68 -9.09 -15.17 21.71
C SER A 68 -8.39 -16.24 20.85
N PHE A 69 -8.13 -17.42 21.43
CA PHE A 69 -7.57 -18.57 20.74
C PHE A 69 -8.52 -19.10 19.66
N GLY A 70 -9.82 -19.17 19.93
CA GLY A 70 -10.83 -19.52 18.94
C GLY A 70 -10.86 -18.55 17.76
N ARG A 71 -10.75 -17.23 18.02
CA ARG A 71 -10.65 -16.22 16.96
C ARG A 71 -9.36 -16.37 16.14
N LEU A 72 -8.22 -16.59 16.80
CA LEU A 72 -6.95 -16.79 16.12
C LEU A 72 -6.96 -18.05 15.25
N LYS A 73 -7.54 -19.15 15.76
CA LYS A 73 -7.73 -20.38 15.00
C LYS A 73 -8.56 -20.13 13.74
N ASN A 74 -9.66 -19.38 13.85
CA ASN A 74 -10.49 -19.04 12.69
C ASN A 74 -9.74 -18.18 11.67
N LEU A 75 -8.97 -17.18 12.13
CA LEU A 75 -8.13 -16.36 11.27
C LEU A 75 -7.05 -17.19 10.56
N ALA A 76 -6.41 -18.14 11.25
CA ALA A 76 -5.43 -19.03 10.65
C ALA A 76 -6.06 -19.92 9.56
N HIS A 77 -7.26 -20.46 9.80
CA HIS A 77 -7.97 -21.25 8.79
C HIS A 77 -8.42 -20.40 7.59
N GLU A 78 -8.88 -19.17 7.81
CA GLU A 78 -9.19 -18.25 6.72
C GLU A 78 -7.94 -17.86 5.91
N ALA A 79 -6.80 -17.65 6.56
CA ALA A 79 -5.54 -17.36 5.88
C ALA A 79 -5.09 -18.53 4.99
N ILE A 80 -5.16 -19.76 5.51
CA ILE A 80 -4.87 -20.99 4.74
C ILE A 80 -5.83 -21.10 3.56
N LYS A 81 -7.13 -20.93 3.78
CA LYS A 81 -8.15 -20.99 2.72
C LYS A 81 -7.90 -19.94 1.63
N LYS A 82 -7.52 -18.72 1.98
CA LYS A 82 -7.19 -17.66 1.00
C LYS A 82 -5.94 -17.99 0.19
N ARG A 83 -4.90 -18.54 0.82
CA ARG A 83 -3.69 -18.99 0.13
C ARG A 83 -4.00 -20.10 -0.88
N ASP A 84 -4.80 -21.08 -0.48
CA ASP A 84 -5.13 -22.22 -1.34
C ASP A 84 -6.01 -21.77 -2.51
N GLU A 85 -6.97 -20.87 -2.27
CA GLU A 85 -7.79 -20.26 -3.31
C GLU A 85 -6.96 -19.40 -4.29
N CYS A 86 -6.00 -18.62 -3.79
CA CYS A 86 -5.08 -17.85 -4.64
C CYS A 86 -4.21 -18.76 -5.52
N THR A 87 -3.76 -19.90 -4.97
CA THR A 87 -3.00 -20.90 -5.72
C THR A 87 -3.87 -21.53 -6.82
N ARG A 88 -5.12 -21.88 -6.51
CA ARG A 88 -6.08 -22.41 -7.48
C ARG A 88 -6.36 -21.44 -8.63
N GLN A 89 -6.56 -20.15 -8.33
CA GLN A 89 -6.77 -19.11 -9.33
C GLN A 89 -5.54 -18.91 -10.23
N ARG A 90 -4.33 -18.98 -9.66
CA ARG A 90 -3.09 -18.91 -10.43
C ARG A 90 -2.96 -20.08 -11.41
N ASP A 91 -3.27 -21.29 -10.96
CA ASP A 91 -3.20 -22.49 -11.80
C ASP A 91 -4.26 -22.47 -12.91
N GLU A 92 -5.46 -21.95 -12.62
CA GLU A 92 -6.53 -21.75 -13.60
C GLU A 92 -6.13 -20.71 -14.66
N ALA A 93 -5.61 -19.55 -14.24
CA ALA A 93 -5.10 -18.54 -15.16
C ALA A 93 -3.93 -19.07 -16.03
N PHE A 94 -3.07 -19.93 -15.47
CA PHE A 94 -1.99 -20.57 -16.23
C PHE A 94 -2.55 -21.52 -17.30
N ARG A 95 -3.56 -22.34 -16.97
CA ARG A 95 -4.23 -23.20 -17.95
C ARG A 95 -4.91 -22.41 -19.05
N GLU A 96 -5.65 -21.35 -18.70
CA GLU A 96 -6.29 -20.47 -19.68
C GLU A 96 -5.25 -19.81 -20.62
N LYS A 97 -4.11 -19.37 -20.09
CA LYS A 97 -3.00 -18.82 -20.89
C LYS A 97 -2.42 -19.86 -21.85
N GLU A 98 -2.28 -21.11 -21.41
CA GLU A 98 -1.78 -22.20 -22.25
C GLU A 98 -2.78 -22.54 -23.37
N GLU A 99 -4.06 -22.59 -23.07
CA GLU A 99 -5.14 -22.80 -24.05
C GLU A 99 -5.21 -21.65 -25.06
N ALA A 100 -5.11 -20.40 -24.61
CA ALA A 100 -5.01 -19.23 -25.48
C ALA A 100 -3.77 -19.31 -26.39
N SER A 101 -2.62 -19.73 -25.87
CA SER A 101 -1.39 -19.90 -26.65
C SER A 101 -1.56 -20.97 -27.73
N ARG A 102 -2.17 -22.11 -27.40
CA ARG A 102 -2.48 -23.19 -28.36
C ARG A 102 -3.47 -22.73 -29.44
N THR A 103 -4.46 -21.91 -29.11
CA THR A 103 -5.40 -21.38 -30.12
C THR A 103 -4.73 -20.36 -31.04
N ILE A 104 -3.86 -19.49 -30.52
CA ILE A 104 -3.06 -18.56 -31.32
C ILE A 104 -2.15 -19.32 -32.29
N GLU A 105 -1.50 -20.39 -31.84
CA GLU A 105 -0.65 -21.23 -32.69
C GLU A 105 -1.45 -21.90 -33.82
N LYS A 106 -2.64 -22.43 -33.52
CA LYS A 106 -3.57 -22.97 -34.52
C LYS A 106 -4.01 -21.93 -35.55
N LEU A 107 -4.46 -20.76 -35.09
CA LEU A 107 -4.89 -19.66 -35.97
C LEU A 107 -3.73 -19.16 -36.84
N SER A 108 -2.51 -19.09 -36.29
CA SER A 108 -1.30 -18.74 -37.05
C SER A 108 -1.02 -19.77 -38.15
N GLY A 109 -1.17 -21.06 -37.84
CA GLY A 109 -1.08 -22.15 -38.80
C GLY A 109 -2.12 -22.04 -39.92
N GLU A 110 -3.40 -21.85 -39.58
CA GLU A 110 -4.49 -21.66 -40.55
C GLU A 110 -4.26 -20.44 -41.45
N LEU A 111 -3.78 -19.32 -40.89
CA LEU A 111 -3.47 -18.10 -41.65
C LEU A 111 -2.30 -18.32 -42.62
N SER A 112 -1.32 -19.14 -42.23
CA SER A 112 -0.22 -19.53 -43.14
C SER A 112 -0.71 -20.38 -44.32
N LEU A 113 -1.63 -21.31 -44.08
CA LEU A 113 -2.24 -22.14 -45.13
C LEU A 113 -3.12 -21.31 -46.07
N ALA A 114 -3.94 -20.41 -45.53
CA ALA A 114 -4.77 -19.51 -46.33
C ALA A 114 -3.92 -18.57 -47.22
N ARG A 115 -2.73 -18.15 -46.76
CA ARG A 115 -1.78 -17.39 -47.59
C ARG A 115 -1.26 -18.22 -48.76
N THR A 116 -0.89 -19.48 -48.52
CA THR A 116 -0.41 -20.37 -49.59
C THR A 116 -1.49 -20.65 -50.63
N GLU A 117 -2.74 -20.89 -50.20
CA GLU A 117 -3.88 -21.08 -51.11
C GLU A 117 -4.16 -19.84 -51.96
N LYS A 118 -4.10 -18.64 -51.35
CA LYS A 118 -4.27 -17.38 -52.09
C LYS A 118 -3.20 -17.20 -53.17
N ASP A 119 -1.95 -17.53 -52.86
CA ASP A 119 -0.84 -17.42 -53.81
C ASP A 119 -1.03 -18.39 -54.99
N GLU A 120 -1.51 -19.62 -54.73
CA GLU A 120 -1.84 -20.60 -55.76
C GLU A 120 -3.00 -20.15 -56.66
N ILE A 121 -4.07 -19.62 -56.08
CA ILE A 121 -5.21 -19.05 -56.83
C ILE A 121 -4.74 -17.89 -57.72
N SER A 122 -3.84 -17.04 -57.23
CA SER A 122 -3.31 -15.94 -58.04
C SER A 122 -2.54 -16.43 -59.27
N LYS A 123 -1.72 -17.49 -59.10
CA LYS A 123 -0.97 -18.11 -60.20
C LYS A 123 -1.90 -18.73 -61.25
N GLN A 124 -2.95 -19.43 -60.80
CA GLN A 124 -3.95 -20.00 -61.71
C GLN A 124 -4.65 -18.92 -62.52
N ARG A 125 -5.05 -17.81 -61.87
CA ARG A 125 -5.70 -16.67 -62.55
C ARG A 125 -4.80 -16.07 -63.63
N ASP A 126 -3.51 -15.89 -63.34
CA ASP A 126 -2.57 -15.30 -64.29
C ASP A 126 -2.34 -16.22 -65.50
N GLU A 127 -2.31 -17.54 -65.30
CA GLU A 127 -2.25 -18.54 -66.38
C GLU A 127 -3.52 -18.52 -67.25
N PHE A 128 -4.72 -18.46 -66.63
CA PHE A 128 -5.98 -18.32 -67.37
C PHE A 128 -6.02 -17.05 -68.22
N HIS A 129 -5.50 -15.93 -67.72
CA HIS A 129 -5.46 -14.68 -68.47
C HIS A 129 -4.60 -14.80 -69.73
N LYS A 130 -3.45 -15.47 -69.63
CA LYS A 130 -2.54 -15.72 -70.75
C LYS A 130 -3.18 -16.59 -71.83
N GLN A 131 -3.87 -17.67 -71.43
CA GLN A 131 -4.60 -18.54 -72.36
C GLN A 131 -5.71 -17.78 -73.11
N LEU A 132 -6.44 -16.89 -72.43
CA LEU A 132 -7.48 -16.07 -73.06
C LEU A 132 -6.88 -15.13 -74.14
N GLU A 133 -5.74 -14.51 -73.86
CA GLU A 133 -5.06 -13.61 -74.79
C GLU A 133 -4.60 -14.35 -76.06
N GLU A 134 -4.07 -15.57 -75.92
CA GLU A 134 -3.65 -16.41 -77.04
C GLU A 134 -4.84 -16.81 -77.94
N VAL A 135 -5.97 -17.21 -77.33
CA VAL A 135 -7.20 -17.54 -78.07
C VAL A 135 -7.74 -16.31 -78.82
N MET A 136 -7.68 -15.12 -78.22
CA MET A 136 -8.13 -13.89 -78.87
C MET A 136 -7.29 -13.55 -80.11
N LYS A 137 -5.96 -13.70 -80.02
CA LYS A 137 -5.04 -13.50 -81.15
C LYS A 137 -5.31 -14.49 -82.29
N ALA A 138 -5.54 -15.76 -81.97
CA ALA A 138 -5.87 -16.78 -82.96
C ALA A 138 -7.20 -16.49 -83.68
N LYS A 139 -8.21 -16.03 -82.93
CA LYS A 139 -9.52 -15.64 -83.49
C LYS A 139 -9.40 -14.46 -84.45
N GLU A 140 -8.63 -13.43 -84.10
CA GLU A 140 -8.45 -12.26 -84.98
C GLU A 140 -7.70 -12.63 -86.26
N SER A 141 -6.67 -13.48 -86.17
CA SER A 141 -5.97 -14.00 -87.36
C SER A 141 -6.92 -14.74 -88.31
N SER A 142 -7.74 -15.66 -87.77
CA SER A 142 -8.71 -16.40 -88.57
C SER A 142 -9.77 -15.48 -89.21
N ARG A 143 -10.21 -14.44 -88.49
CA ARG A 143 -11.15 -13.45 -89.03
C ARG A 143 -10.57 -12.70 -90.21
N VAL A 144 -9.31 -12.24 -90.12
CA VAL A 144 -8.62 -11.54 -91.22
C VAL A 144 -8.48 -12.45 -92.44
N GLU A 145 -8.16 -13.73 -92.25
CA GLU A 145 -8.08 -14.71 -93.33
C GLU A 145 -9.44 -14.92 -94.02
N ILE A 146 -10.53 -15.03 -93.25
CA ILE A 146 -11.89 -15.18 -93.78
C ILE A 146 -12.34 -13.93 -94.56
N GLU A 147 -12.11 -12.73 -94.02
CA GLU A 147 -12.45 -11.46 -94.69
C GLU A 147 -11.69 -11.33 -96.02
N THR A 148 -10.40 -11.71 -96.03
CA THR A 148 -9.58 -11.71 -97.24
C THR A 148 -10.10 -12.71 -98.27
N ALA A 149 -10.40 -13.95 -97.88
CA ALA A 149 -10.94 -14.98 -98.77
C ALA A 149 -12.32 -14.59 -99.33
N ALA A 150 -13.20 -14.02 -98.50
CA ALA A 150 -14.51 -13.53 -98.92
C ALA A 150 -14.37 -12.40 -99.95
N SER A 151 -13.46 -11.45 -99.74
CA SER A 151 -13.19 -10.38 -100.70
C SER A 151 -12.73 -10.93 -102.05
N MET A 152 -11.85 -11.94 -102.07
CA MET A 152 -11.37 -12.59 -103.29
C MET A 152 -12.50 -13.32 -104.03
N LEU A 153 -13.39 -13.99 -103.30
CA LEU A 153 -14.56 -14.68 -103.88
C LEU A 153 -15.54 -13.71 -104.52
N VAL A 154 -15.92 -12.63 -103.83
CA VAL A 154 -16.82 -11.59 -104.37
C VAL A 154 -16.22 -10.97 -105.63
N THR A 155 -14.94 -10.58 -105.58
CA THR A 155 -14.25 -9.99 -106.73
C THR A 155 -14.15 -10.98 -107.90
N GLY A 156 -13.99 -12.27 -107.63
CA GLY A 156 -14.01 -13.34 -108.62
C GLY A 156 -15.39 -13.53 -109.27
N ILE A 157 -16.45 -13.53 -108.45
CA ILE A 157 -17.84 -13.63 -108.91
C ILE A 157 -18.21 -12.41 -109.77
N ASP A 158 -17.85 -11.19 -109.37
CA ASP A 158 -18.15 -9.98 -110.13
C ASP A 158 -17.45 -9.96 -111.49
N LYS A 159 -16.19 -10.42 -111.55
CA LYS A 159 -15.45 -10.56 -112.81
C LYS A 159 -16.07 -11.60 -113.74
N ILE A 160 -16.60 -12.70 -113.20
CA ILE A 160 -17.28 -13.74 -113.98
C ILE A 160 -18.66 -13.23 -114.42
N SER A 161 -19.44 -12.63 -113.51
CA SER A 161 -20.77 -12.06 -113.76
C SER A 161 -20.72 -10.98 -114.84
N GLY A 162 -19.75 -10.07 -114.77
CA GLY A 162 -19.51 -9.05 -115.79
C GLY A 162 -19.26 -9.66 -117.18
N LYS A 163 -18.43 -10.71 -117.27
CA LYS A 163 -18.17 -11.43 -118.53
C LYS A 163 -19.36 -12.24 -119.05
N VAL A 164 -20.24 -12.71 -118.16
CA VAL A 164 -21.42 -13.52 -118.50
C VAL A 164 -22.64 -12.64 -118.86
N SER A 165 -22.71 -11.40 -118.35
CA SER A 165 -23.80 -10.45 -118.60
C SER A 165 -24.01 -10.07 -120.08
N HIS A 166 -23.00 -10.28 -120.94
CA HIS A 166 -23.11 -10.02 -122.39
C HIS A 166 -23.79 -11.15 -123.17
N PHE A 167 -24.09 -12.29 -122.53
CA PHE A 167 -24.80 -13.41 -123.14
C PHE A 167 -26.28 -13.41 -122.74
N LYS A 168 -27.08 -12.65 -123.49
CA LYS A 168 -28.53 -12.64 -123.38
C LYS A 168 -29.07 -13.88 -124.11
N ASN A 169 -29.15 -15.04 -123.44
CA ASN A 169 -30.04 -16.18 -123.76
C ASN A 169 -29.81 -17.37 -122.78
N PHE A 170 -30.48 -17.36 -121.64
CA PHE A 170 -30.60 -18.53 -120.75
C PHE A 170 -32.06 -18.73 -120.29
N ALA A 171 -33.01 -18.68 -121.23
CA ALA A 171 -34.43 -18.81 -120.93
C ALA A 171 -35.06 -20.17 -121.30
N ALA A 172 -34.29 -21.15 -121.81
CA ALA A 172 -34.88 -22.43 -122.23
C ALA A 172 -33.92 -23.61 -122.03
N GLY A 173 -34.20 -24.44 -121.03
CA GLY A 173 -33.56 -25.74 -120.83
C GLY A 173 -32.65 -25.79 -119.60
N GLY A 174 -33.04 -26.59 -118.61
CA GLY A 174 -32.34 -26.75 -117.33
C GLY A 174 -30.92 -27.34 -117.40
N LEU A 175 -30.35 -27.60 -116.23
CA LEU A 175 -28.91 -27.85 -115.97
C LEU A 175 -28.24 -28.90 -116.91
N PRO A 176 -27.04 -28.62 -117.48
CA PRO A 176 -26.34 -29.55 -118.39
C PRO A 176 -25.46 -30.62 -117.69
N ARG A 177 -25.30 -31.81 -118.31
CA ARG A 177 -24.39 -32.92 -117.90
C ARG A 177 -23.06 -32.94 -118.70
N SER A 178 -22.02 -33.54 -118.11
CA SER A 178 -20.58 -33.21 -118.24
C SER A 178 -19.77 -33.67 -119.46
N HIS A 179 -20.28 -34.51 -120.36
CA HIS A 179 -19.41 -35.18 -121.36
C HIS A 179 -19.68 -34.81 -122.82
N LYS A 180 -20.43 -33.74 -123.12
CA LYS A 180 -20.82 -33.39 -124.50
C LYS A 180 -20.64 -31.93 -124.93
N TYR A 181 -19.90 -31.08 -124.22
CA TYR A 181 -19.83 -29.65 -124.56
C TYR A 181 -18.42 -29.06 -124.61
N THR A 182 -18.14 -28.26 -125.65
CA THR A 182 -17.09 -27.25 -125.76
C THR A 182 -17.72 -25.86 -125.62
N GLY A 183 -17.06 -24.90 -124.95
CA GLY A 183 -17.58 -23.54 -124.73
C GLY A 183 -18.35 -23.36 -123.40
N LEU A 184 -19.31 -22.43 -123.35
CA LEU A 184 -20.01 -21.99 -122.12
C LEU A 184 -20.68 -23.11 -121.28
N PRO A 185 -21.34 -24.15 -121.84
CA PRO A 185 -22.00 -25.17 -121.04
C PRO A 185 -21.03 -26.01 -120.18
N ALA A 186 -19.79 -26.21 -120.63
CA ALA A 186 -18.75 -26.86 -119.84
C ALA A 186 -18.29 -25.99 -118.65
N VAL A 187 -18.22 -24.67 -118.86
CA VAL A 187 -17.94 -23.70 -117.79
C VAL A 187 -19.08 -23.70 -116.76
N ALA A 188 -20.34 -23.71 -117.20
CA ALA A 188 -21.50 -23.78 -116.31
C ALA A 188 -21.49 -25.05 -115.45
N TYR A 189 -21.23 -26.23 -116.04
CA TYR A 189 -21.11 -27.48 -115.30
C TYR A 189 -19.94 -27.46 -114.30
N GLY A 190 -18.76 -26.96 -114.71
CA GLY A 190 -17.58 -26.85 -113.84
C GLY A 190 -17.76 -25.85 -112.69
N VAL A 191 -18.54 -24.79 -112.89
CA VAL A 191 -18.97 -23.89 -111.80
C VAL A 191 -19.91 -24.63 -110.86
N ILE A 192 -20.97 -25.28 -111.37
CA ILE A 192 -21.94 -26.01 -110.54
C ILE A 192 -21.26 -27.12 -109.72
N LYS A 193 -20.35 -27.90 -110.33
CA LYS A 193 -19.63 -28.96 -109.62
C LYS A 193 -18.78 -28.39 -108.48
N ARG A 194 -18.00 -27.33 -108.74
CA ARG A 194 -17.21 -26.67 -107.70
C ARG A 194 -18.08 -26.03 -106.63
N THR A 195 -19.22 -25.44 -106.99
CA THR A 195 -20.17 -24.90 -106.01
C THR A 195 -20.74 -26.00 -105.12
N ASN A 196 -21.09 -27.17 -105.66
CA ASN A 196 -21.55 -28.30 -104.86
C ASN A 196 -20.44 -28.84 -103.95
N GLU A 197 -19.22 -29.00 -104.45
CA GLU A 197 -18.05 -29.40 -103.64
C GLU A 197 -17.78 -28.39 -102.50
N ILE A 198 -17.94 -27.08 -102.76
CA ILE A 198 -17.85 -26.03 -101.73
C ILE A 198 -18.98 -26.15 -100.72
N VAL A 199 -20.22 -26.37 -101.16
CA VAL A 199 -21.38 -26.53 -100.25
C VAL A 199 -21.21 -27.76 -99.36
N GLU A 200 -20.74 -28.88 -99.92
CA GLU A 200 -20.44 -30.10 -99.13
C GLU A 200 -19.35 -29.85 -98.09
N GLU A 201 -18.26 -29.15 -98.44
CA GLU A 201 -17.22 -28.79 -97.46
C GLU A 201 -17.73 -27.78 -96.42
N MET A 202 -18.56 -26.80 -96.80
CA MET A 202 -19.20 -25.89 -95.87
C MET A 202 -20.13 -26.61 -94.90
N LEU A 203 -20.91 -27.58 -95.38
CA LEU A 203 -21.75 -28.43 -94.53
C LEU A 203 -20.90 -29.26 -93.57
N ARG A 204 -19.80 -29.84 -94.04
CA ARG A 204 -18.84 -30.59 -93.19
C ARG A 204 -18.23 -29.68 -92.10
N GLN A 205 -17.88 -28.44 -92.44
CA GLN A 205 -17.38 -27.45 -91.47
C GLN A 205 -18.46 -27.04 -90.47
N VAL A 206 -19.71 -26.86 -90.90
CA VAL A 206 -20.85 -26.57 -90.02
C VAL A 206 -21.10 -27.73 -89.06
N GLU A 207 -21.03 -28.98 -89.52
CA GLU A 207 -21.16 -30.17 -88.68
C GLU A 207 -20.02 -30.28 -87.66
N LEU A 208 -18.77 -30.03 -88.06
CA LEU A 208 -17.63 -30.00 -87.15
C LEU A 208 -17.76 -28.86 -86.11
N ALA A 209 -18.16 -27.67 -86.54
CA ALA A 209 -18.43 -26.55 -85.64
C ALA A 209 -19.60 -26.84 -84.69
N ALA A 210 -20.62 -27.60 -85.15
CA ALA A 210 -21.72 -28.04 -84.31
C ALA A 210 -21.28 -29.06 -83.26
N LYS A 211 -20.42 -30.03 -83.62
CA LYS A 211 -19.82 -30.97 -82.68
C LYS A 211 -18.96 -30.25 -81.64
N GLY A 212 -18.06 -29.37 -82.06
CA GLY A 212 -17.22 -28.60 -81.12
C GLY A 212 -18.04 -27.70 -80.18
N ARG A 213 -19.15 -27.13 -80.64
CA ARG A 213 -20.08 -26.38 -79.77
C ARG A 213 -20.79 -27.28 -78.76
N ASN A 214 -21.16 -28.51 -79.15
CA ASN A 214 -21.80 -29.46 -78.25
C ASN A 214 -20.80 -29.97 -77.19
N GLU A 215 -19.58 -30.31 -77.58
CA GLU A 215 -18.50 -30.67 -76.66
C GLU A 215 -18.18 -29.53 -75.68
N ALA A 216 -18.11 -28.28 -76.15
CA ALA A 216 -17.95 -27.12 -75.27
C ALA A 216 -19.12 -26.93 -74.28
N ARG A 217 -20.36 -27.27 -74.69
CA ARG A 217 -21.53 -27.25 -73.80
C ARG A 217 -21.44 -28.35 -72.75
N GLU A 218 -21.03 -29.56 -73.12
CA GLU A 218 -20.84 -30.67 -72.19
C GLU A 218 -19.75 -30.36 -71.15
N LEU A 219 -18.63 -29.79 -71.56
CA LEU A 219 -17.58 -29.34 -70.63
C LEU A 219 -18.07 -28.24 -69.69
N MET A 220 -18.86 -27.29 -70.21
CA MET A 220 -19.48 -26.25 -69.38
C MET A 220 -20.48 -26.84 -68.39
N GLU A 221 -21.30 -27.81 -68.81
CA GLU A 221 -22.23 -28.53 -67.91
C GLU A 221 -21.48 -29.29 -66.82
N GLN A 222 -20.39 -29.98 -67.15
CA GLN A 222 -19.51 -30.64 -66.17
C GLN A 222 -18.93 -29.64 -65.15
N ARG A 223 -18.38 -28.50 -65.61
CA ARG A 223 -17.86 -27.48 -64.70
C ARG A 223 -18.98 -26.84 -63.86
N ASN A 224 -20.19 -26.68 -64.40
CA ASN A 224 -21.34 -26.20 -63.64
C ASN A 224 -21.73 -27.18 -62.52
N TYR A 225 -21.66 -28.50 -62.76
CA TYR A 225 -21.87 -29.50 -61.69
C TYR A 225 -20.79 -29.42 -60.62
N GLU A 226 -19.53 -29.26 -61.01
CA GLU A 226 -18.41 -29.12 -60.07
C GLU A 226 -18.57 -27.86 -59.20
N ILE A 227 -18.90 -26.72 -59.80
CA ILE A 227 -19.20 -25.47 -59.09
C ILE A 227 -20.37 -25.66 -58.11
N ALA A 228 -21.43 -26.40 -58.49
CA ALA A 228 -22.56 -26.65 -57.59
C ALA A 228 -22.16 -27.48 -56.36
N ILE A 229 -21.23 -28.44 -56.52
CA ILE A 229 -20.68 -29.21 -55.41
C ILE A 229 -19.82 -28.32 -54.51
N GLU A 230 -18.92 -27.52 -55.09
CA GLU A 230 -18.08 -26.56 -54.37
C GLU A 230 -18.96 -25.58 -53.56
N ILE A 231 -20.01 -25.02 -54.17
CA ILE A 231 -20.97 -24.12 -53.49
C ILE A 231 -21.66 -24.85 -52.34
N SER A 232 -22.13 -26.08 -52.53
CA SER A 232 -22.81 -26.85 -51.48
C SER A 232 -21.90 -27.13 -50.28
N GLN A 233 -20.61 -27.40 -50.52
CA GLN A 233 -19.61 -27.57 -49.46
C GLN A 233 -19.37 -26.25 -48.71
N LEU A 234 -19.22 -25.14 -49.44
CA LEU A 234 -19.08 -23.82 -48.83
C LEU A 234 -20.31 -23.46 -47.99
N GLU A 235 -21.52 -23.70 -48.48
CA GLU A 235 -22.77 -23.47 -47.74
C GLU A 235 -22.86 -24.29 -46.44
N SER A 236 -22.39 -25.55 -46.47
CA SER A 236 -22.26 -26.40 -45.29
C SER A 236 -21.29 -25.80 -44.26
N THR A 237 -20.09 -25.39 -44.69
CA THR A 237 -19.10 -24.78 -43.78
C THR A 237 -19.60 -23.47 -43.19
N ILE A 238 -20.25 -22.61 -43.99
CA ILE A 238 -20.86 -21.37 -43.54
C ILE A 238 -21.95 -21.66 -42.49
N SER A 239 -22.76 -22.70 -42.70
CA SER A 239 -23.81 -23.08 -41.74
C SER A 239 -23.23 -23.54 -40.41
N SER A 240 -22.16 -24.35 -40.42
CA SER A 240 -21.43 -24.76 -39.20
C SER A 240 -20.85 -23.56 -38.46
N LEU A 241 -20.17 -22.66 -39.19
CA LEU A 241 -19.58 -21.44 -38.61
C LEU A 241 -20.66 -20.52 -38.00
N ARG A 242 -21.83 -20.40 -38.63
CA ARG A 242 -22.96 -19.64 -38.07
C ARG A 242 -23.47 -20.23 -36.76
N GLU A 243 -23.56 -21.56 -36.67
CA GLU A 243 -23.96 -22.23 -35.43
C GLU A 243 -22.92 -22.00 -34.32
N GLU A 244 -21.63 -22.10 -34.63
CA GLU A 244 -20.55 -21.80 -33.68
C GLU A 244 -20.58 -20.34 -33.21
N VAL A 245 -20.80 -19.39 -34.11
CA VAL A 245 -20.96 -17.97 -33.75
C VAL A 245 -22.18 -17.78 -32.84
N SER A 246 -23.30 -18.45 -33.12
CA SER A 246 -24.47 -18.41 -32.25
C SER A 246 -24.17 -18.95 -30.85
N LYS A 247 -23.45 -20.07 -30.73
CA LYS A 247 -23.04 -20.65 -29.43
C LYS A 247 -22.06 -19.74 -28.68
N LYS A 248 -21.11 -19.13 -29.39
CA LYS A 248 -20.18 -18.16 -28.77
C LYS A 248 -20.92 -16.91 -28.30
N ASN A 249 -21.91 -16.43 -29.05
CA ASN A 249 -22.73 -15.29 -28.63
C ASN A 249 -23.51 -15.59 -27.34
N THR A 250 -24.11 -16.78 -27.19
CA THR A 250 -24.80 -17.13 -25.93
C THR A 250 -23.85 -17.19 -24.74
N LEU A 251 -22.63 -17.72 -24.93
CA LEU A 251 -21.61 -17.73 -23.87
C LEU A 251 -21.16 -16.31 -23.49
N VAL A 252 -21.04 -15.41 -24.47
CA VAL A 252 -20.71 -13.99 -24.21
C VAL A 252 -21.83 -13.31 -23.42
N GLU A 253 -23.10 -13.55 -23.76
CA GLU A 253 -24.24 -13.02 -23.02
C GLU A 253 -24.29 -13.55 -21.57
N GLU A 254 -24.03 -14.84 -21.36
CA GLU A 254 -23.94 -15.45 -20.03
C GLU A 254 -22.80 -14.85 -19.20
N LEU A 255 -21.61 -14.71 -19.78
CA LEU A 255 -20.47 -14.06 -19.13
C LEU A 255 -20.76 -12.59 -18.81
N GLN A 256 -21.37 -11.85 -19.73
CA GLN A 256 -21.75 -10.46 -19.52
C GLN A 256 -22.76 -10.30 -18.37
N SER A 257 -23.75 -11.20 -18.29
CA SER A 257 -24.70 -11.26 -17.17
C SER A 257 -24.00 -11.55 -15.84
N SER A 258 -23.08 -12.52 -15.82
CA SER A 258 -22.29 -12.86 -14.62
C SER A 258 -21.40 -11.71 -14.16
N VAL A 259 -20.77 -10.98 -15.09
CA VAL A 259 -19.97 -9.79 -14.78
C VAL A 259 -20.85 -8.71 -14.18
N ALA A 260 -22.00 -8.41 -14.78
CA ALA A 260 -22.93 -7.41 -14.24
C ALA A 260 -23.42 -7.75 -12.82
N GLU A 261 -23.66 -9.04 -12.52
CA GLU A 261 -24.03 -9.49 -11.17
C GLU A 261 -22.87 -9.29 -10.17
N LYS A 262 -21.63 -9.62 -10.58
CA LYS A 262 -20.44 -9.42 -9.75
C LYS A 262 -20.17 -7.93 -9.49
N ASP A 263 -20.34 -7.07 -10.49
CA ASP A 263 -20.20 -5.62 -10.35
C ASP A 263 -21.24 -5.05 -9.37
N GLY A 264 -22.48 -5.54 -9.41
CA GLY A 264 -23.51 -5.19 -8.43
C GLY A 264 -23.11 -5.57 -7.00
N LYS A 265 -22.61 -6.80 -6.80
CA LYS A 265 -22.11 -7.26 -5.49
C LYS A 265 -20.90 -6.46 -5.01
N PHE A 266 -20.00 -6.09 -5.93
CA PHE A 266 -18.85 -5.26 -5.61
C PHE A 266 -19.28 -3.86 -5.14
N SER A 267 -20.23 -3.23 -5.84
CA SER A 267 -20.76 -1.92 -5.46
C SER A 267 -21.44 -1.95 -4.08
N GLU A 268 -22.16 -3.03 -3.75
CA GLU A 268 -22.76 -3.20 -2.43
C GLU A 268 -21.70 -3.34 -1.33
N LEU A 269 -20.65 -4.13 -1.55
CA LEU A 269 -19.53 -4.27 -0.61
C LEU A 269 -18.77 -2.96 -0.41
N GLU A 270 -18.55 -2.20 -1.49
CA GLU A 270 -17.93 -0.88 -1.44
C GLU A 270 -18.75 0.10 -0.61
N SER A 271 -20.07 0.15 -0.82
CA SER A 271 -20.99 0.97 0.00
C SER A 271 -20.92 0.57 1.48
N GLN A 272 -20.95 -0.72 1.79
CA GLN A 272 -20.86 -1.20 3.18
C GLN A 272 -19.51 -0.84 3.83
N MET A 273 -18.41 -0.85 3.06
CA MET A 273 -17.10 -0.44 3.55
C MET A 273 -17.06 1.07 3.86
N VAL A 274 -17.61 1.90 2.98
CA VAL A 274 -17.69 3.35 3.19
C VAL A 274 -18.50 3.67 4.45
N ASP A 275 -19.64 2.99 4.65
CA ASP A 275 -20.46 3.17 5.84
C ASP A 275 -19.70 2.78 7.12
N LYS A 276 -18.99 1.64 7.11
CA LYS A 276 -18.15 1.20 8.24
C LYS A 276 -17.00 2.16 8.53
N LEU A 277 -16.36 2.71 7.49
CA LEU A 277 -15.31 3.72 7.64
C LEU A 277 -15.87 4.98 8.29
N SER A 278 -17.03 5.46 7.83
CA SER A 278 -17.68 6.64 8.43
C SER A 278 -18.03 6.42 9.91
N ALA A 279 -18.53 5.24 10.28
CA ALA A 279 -18.82 4.88 11.66
C ALA A 279 -17.53 4.88 12.51
N SER A 280 -16.46 4.27 12.02
CA SER A 280 -15.16 4.26 12.71
C SER A 280 -14.58 5.67 12.87
N GLU A 281 -14.67 6.52 11.85
CA GLU A 281 -14.25 7.93 11.95
C GLU A 281 -15.01 8.67 13.05
N THR A 282 -16.34 8.45 13.17
CA THR A 282 -17.12 9.06 14.26
C THR A 282 -16.70 8.56 15.65
N GLU A 283 -16.36 7.28 15.78
CA GLU A 283 -15.85 6.72 17.03
C GLU A 283 -14.48 7.30 17.39
N VAL A 284 -13.57 7.42 16.42
CA VAL A 284 -12.26 8.04 16.59
C VAL A 284 -12.39 9.49 17.04
N LEU A 285 -13.31 10.27 16.45
CA LEU A 285 -13.60 11.63 16.90
C LEU A 285 -14.14 11.65 18.34
N GLY A 286 -15.00 10.70 18.70
CA GLY A 286 -15.49 10.53 20.06
C GLY A 286 -14.39 10.21 21.07
N LEU A 287 -13.47 9.31 20.73
CA LEU A 287 -12.32 8.96 21.57
C LEU A 287 -11.33 10.13 21.69
N LYS A 288 -11.07 10.85 20.60
CA LYS A 288 -10.21 12.04 20.61
C LYS A 288 -10.75 13.11 21.54
N LYS A 289 -12.07 13.33 21.55
CA LYS A 289 -12.70 14.27 22.50
C LYS A 289 -12.49 13.84 23.96
N LYS A 290 -12.70 12.55 24.27
CA LYS A 290 -12.46 12.00 25.62
C LYS A 290 -11.00 12.09 26.06
N LEU A 291 -10.06 11.93 25.12
CA LEU A 291 -8.63 12.09 25.38
C LEU A 291 -8.31 13.53 25.78
N VAL A 292 -8.80 14.51 25.02
CA VAL A 292 -8.62 15.94 25.34
C VAL A 292 -9.21 16.30 26.71
N GLU A 293 -10.40 15.77 27.03
CA GLU A 293 -11.01 15.97 28.35
C GLU A 293 -10.19 15.34 29.49
N SER A 294 -9.57 14.17 29.24
CA SER A 294 -8.75 13.47 30.23
C SER A 294 -7.40 14.16 30.43
N ASP A 295 -6.78 14.63 29.35
CA ASP A 295 -5.54 15.41 29.35
C ASP A 295 -5.71 16.74 30.11
N GLY A 296 -6.85 17.43 29.90
CA GLY A 296 -7.20 18.62 30.67
C GLY A 296 -7.35 18.35 32.17
N LYS A 297 -7.92 17.20 32.55
CA LYS A 297 -8.01 16.77 33.96
C LYS A 297 -6.63 16.44 34.54
N ALA A 298 -5.78 15.76 33.78
CA ALA A 298 -4.41 15.44 34.19
C ALA A 298 -3.59 16.71 34.44
N SER A 299 -3.62 17.67 33.50
CA SER A 299 -2.97 18.98 33.65
C SER A 299 -3.49 19.76 34.87
N SER A 300 -4.78 19.67 35.17
CA SER A 300 -5.36 20.29 36.38
C SER A 300 -4.91 19.62 37.68
N LEU A 301 -4.66 18.31 37.68
CA LEU A 301 -4.15 17.60 38.86
C LEU A 301 -2.65 17.86 39.05
N GLU A 302 -1.88 17.88 37.96
CA GLU A 302 -0.45 18.19 37.97
C GLU A 302 -0.19 19.59 38.56
N SER A 303 -0.92 20.61 38.08
CA SER A 303 -0.83 21.97 38.64
C SER A 303 -1.19 22.06 40.14
N LYS A 304 -2.14 21.24 40.62
CA LYS A 304 -2.45 21.15 42.06
C LYS A 304 -1.32 20.47 42.84
N MET A 305 -0.72 19.43 42.29
CA MET A 305 0.43 18.75 42.91
C MET A 305 1.64 19.68 43.00
N ASP A 306 1.91 20.49 41.97
CA ASP A 306 3.00 21.46 41.99
C ASP A 306 2.81 22.55 43.04
N LEU A 307 1.57 23.03 43.21
CA LEU A 307 1.22 23.94 44.30
C LEU A 307 1.50 23.30 45.67
N GLN A 308 1.14 22.03 45.86
CA GLN A 308 1.40 21.31 47.12
C GLN A 308 2.90 21.06 47.35
N ARG A 309 3.67 20.74 46.31
CA ARG A 309 5.14 20.59 46.39
C ARG A 309 5.80 21.87 46.88
N SER A 310 5.35 23.02 46.37
CA SER A 310 5.89 24.32 46.79
C SER A 310 5.63 24.63 48.26
N LEU A 311 4.41 24.33 48.76
CA LEU A 311 4.04 24.53 50.16
C LEU A 311 4.87 23.63 51.10
N LEU A 312 5.08 22.38 50.73
CA LEU A 312 5.90 21.43 51.51
C LEU A 312 7.36 21.85 51.59
N ALA A 313 7.93 22.40 50.51
CA ALA A 313 9.27 22.96 50.50
C ALA A 313 9.40 24.15 51.47
N GLU A 314 8.37 25.02 51.54
CA GLU A 314 8.32 26.11 52.53
C GLU A 314 8.26 25.57 53.96
N GLN A 315 7.43 24.55 54.23
CA GLN A 315 7.35 23.91 55.53
C GLN A 315 8.70 23.33 55.96
N LEU A 316 9.39 22.60 55.07
CA LEU A 316 10.69 22.03 55.35
C LEU A 316 11.76 23.09 55.66
N ASN A 317 11.69 24.24 54.98
CA ASN A 317 12.54 25.40 55.27
C ASN A 317 12.30 25.95 56.68
N TYR A 318 11.04 26.05 57.14
CA TYR A 318 10.74 26.45 58.52
C TYR A 318 11.25 25.44 59.54
N VAL A 319 11.05 24.14 59.28
CA VAL A 319 11.55 23.05 60.13
C VAL A 319 13.08 23.14 60.26
N SER A 320 13.79 23.28 59.15
CA SER A 320 15.26 23.42 59.16
C SER A 320 15.73 24.64 59.99
N LYS A 321 15.06 25.79 59.85
CA LYS A 321 15.34 26.99 60.66
C LYS A 321 15.09 26.79 62.16
N ILE A 322 13.98 26.14 62.53
CA ILE A 322 13.64 25.88 63.93
C ILE A 322 14.65 24.92 64.55
N HIS A 323 14.97 23.83 63.85
CA HIS A 323 15.98 22.86 64.26
C HIS A 323 17.32 23.55 64.53
N GLN A 324 17.79 24.39 63.59
CA GLN A 324 19.05 25.12 63.76
C GLN A 324 19.04 26.09 64.95
N ASN A 325 17.91 26.76 65.21
CA ASN A 325 17.76 27.62 66.38
C ASN A 325 17.84 26.82 67.69
N ILE A 326 17.21 25.65 67.77
CA ILE A 326 17.25 24.80 68.96
C ILE A 326 18.67 24.27 69.20
N CYS A 327 19.36 23.81 68.15
CA CYS A 327 20.77 23.43 68.26
C CYS A 327 21.64 24.58 68.80
N ASN A 328 21.38 25.83 68.38
CA ASN A 328 22.08 27.00 68.92
C ASN A 328 21.77 27.23 70.41
N VAL A 329 20.54 27.02 70.87
CA VAL A 329 20.19 27.11 72.29
C VAL A 329 20.89 26.02 73.11
N ILE A 330 20.93 24.78 72.61
CA ILE A 330 21.66 23.68 73.28
C ILE A 330 23.13 24.04 73.46
N LYS A 331 23.78 24.65 72.45
CA LYS A 331 25.17 25.10 72.55
C LYS A 331 25.41 26.11 73.67
N VAL A 332 24.41 26.96 73.98
CA VAL A 332 24.50 27.95 75.07
C VAL A 332 24.33 27.28 76.45
N VAL A 333 23.41 26.33 76.56
CA VAL A 333 23.07 25.68 77.85
C VAL A 333 24.04 24.56 78.22
N ASP A 334 24.49 23.77 77.23
CA ASP A 334 25.41 22.65 77.42
C ASP A 334 26.62 22.77 76.46
N SER A 335 27.67 23.43 76.94
CA SER A 335 28.91 23.61 76.18
C SER A 335 29.65 22.30 75.89
N LYS A 336 29.38 21.23 76.66
CA LYS A 336 30.08 19.93 76.54
C LYS A 336 29.54 19.06 75.40
N LYS A 337 28.27 19.18 75.04
CA LYS A 337 27.63 18.42 73.93
C LYS A 337 27.60 19.17 72.59
N SER A 338 28.24 20.32 72.50
CA SER A 338 28.17 21.24 71.36
C SER A 338 28.67 20.70 70.02
N SER A 339 29.45 19.61 70.02
CA SER A 339 30.11 19.06 68.82
C SER A 339 29.34 17.96 68.08
N GLU A 340 28.36 17.29 68.72
CA GLU A 340 27.68 16.12 68.13
C GLU A 340 26.34 16.46 67.44
N LEU A 341 25.81 17.67 67.64
CA LEU A 341 24.43 18.03 67.26
C LEU A 341 24.33 18.95 66.02
N SER A 342 25.43 19.17 65.28
CA SER A 342 25.49 20.12 64.15
C SER A 342 25.62 19.48 62.77
N GLU A 343 24.96 18.35 62.54
CA GLU A 343 24.71 17.85 61.20
C GLU A 343 23.21 18.03 60.88
N SER A 344 22.87 19.15 60.22
CA SER A 344 21.50 19.36 59.74
C SER A 344 21.22 18.39 58.60
N LEU A 345 20.53 17.29 58.91
CA LEU A 345 20.11 16.26 57.95
C LEU A 345 19.02 16.76 56.97
N PHE A 346 18.49 17.97 57.19
CA PHE A 346 17.34 18.54 56.48
C PHE A 346 17.78 19.62 55.50
N LEU A 347 18.07 19.23 54.27
CA LEU A 347 18.21 20.15 53.16
C LEU A 347 16.81 20.55 52.69
N ALA A 348 16.51 21.85 52.69
CA ALA A 348 15.32 22.40 52.06
C ALA A 348 15.48 22.34 50.52
N GLN A 349 15.47 21.13 49.98
CA GLN A 349 15.52 20.87 48.55
C GLN A 349 14.15 20.37 48.08
N GLN A 350 13.77 20.74 46.86
CA GLN A 350 12.51 20.33 46.26
C GLN A 350 12.59 18.84 45.91
N MET A 351 12.19 17.98 46.85
CA MET A 351 12.13 16.52 46.67
C MET A 351 10.75 16.09 46.19
N ASP A 352 10.55 14.78 46.00
CA ASP A 352 9.21 14.25 45.74
C ASP A 352 8.22 14.63 46.86
N MET A 353 6.91 14.71 46.55
CA MET A 353 5.86 15.07 47.52
C MET A 353 5.93 14.21 48.79
N GLU A 354 6.10 12.91 48.60
CA GLU A 354 6.12 11.94 49.69
C GLU A 354 7.42 12.06 50.51
N GLU A 355 8.55 12.31 49.83
CA GLU A 355 9.83 12.57 50.48
C GLU A 355 9.84 13.87 51.28
N ASN A 356 9.24 14.95 50.77
CA ASN A 356 9.12 16.20 51.52
C ASN A 356 8.25 16.03 52.77
N ILE A 357 7.16 15.27 52.69
CA ILE A 357 6.33 14.95 53.86
C ILE A 357 7.17 14.17 54.88
N ARG A 358 7.85 13.09 54.45
CA ARG A 358 8.72 12.28 55.32
C ARG A 358 9.83 13.11 55.98
N ALA A 359 10.52 13.95 55.20
CA ALA A 359 11.58 14.82 55.70
C ALA A 359 11.06 15.87 56.69
N SER A 360 9.89 16.45 56.42
CA SER A 360 9.26 17.43 57.33
C SER A 360 8.83 16.80 58.65
N LEU A 361 8.30 15.57 58.62
CA LEU A 361 7.92 14.82 59.83
C LEU A 361 9.14 14.44 60.66
N ALA A 362 10.16 13.86 60.04
CA ALA A 362 11.41 13.52 60.73
C ALA A 362 12.09 14.76 61.34
N GLY A 363 12.03 15.90 60.65
CA GLY A 363 12.54 17.17 61.19
C GLY A 363 11.72 17.72 62.36
N LEU A 364 10.39 17.55 62.33
CA LEU A 364 9.51 17.89 63.46
C LEU A 364 9.76 16.99 64.68
N ASP A 365 9.92 15.68 64.48
CA ASP A 365 10.24 14.74 65.55
C ASP A 365 11.60 15.08 66.19
N SER A 366 12.61 15.37 65.37
CA SER A 366 13.92 15.81 65.84
C SER A 366 13.85 17.13 66.62
N ILE A 367 13.07 18.10 66.15
CA ILE A 367 12.81 19.36 66.89
C ILE A 367 12.19 19.06 68.25
N TYR A 368 11.23 18.14 68.33
CA TYR A 368 10.58 17.77 69.58
C TYR A 368 11.57 17.16 70.58
N GLU A 369 12.38 16.19 70.14
CA GLU A 369 13.42 15.57 70.96
C GLU A 369 14.46 16.59 71.44
N LEU A 370 14.97 17.44 70.54
CA LEU A 370 15.93 18.48 70.89
C LEU A 370 15.35 19.50 71.87
N THR A 371 14.07 19.84 71.72
CA THR A 371 13.38 20.74 72.65
C THR A 371 13.30 20.13 74.04
N GLN A 372 13.00 18.83 74.15
CA GLN A 372 12.99 18.12 75.43
C GLN A 372 14.38 18.18 76.10
N ILE A 373 15.44 17.93 75.33
CA ILE A 373 16.83 18.04 75.81
C ILE A 373 17.16 19.46 76.27
N VAL A 374 16.75 20.49 75.53
CA VAL A 374 16.94 21.89 75.94
C VAL A 374 16.28 22.17 77.28
N VAL A 375 15.02 21.73 77.47
CA VAL A 375 14.29 21.94 78.71
C VAL A 375 15.01 21.30 79.88
N ASP A 376 15.37 20.01 79.77
CA ASP A 376 16.04 19.27 80.83
C ASP A 376 17.39 19.92 81.18
N LYS A 377 18.18 20.30 80.18
CA LYS A 377 19.47 20.98 80.38
C LYS A 377 19.34 22.38 80.96
N THR A 378 18.29 23.11 80.59
CA THR A 378 18.05 24.45 81.15
C THR A 378 17.69 24.35 82.62
N ILE A 379 16.91 23.33 83.03
CA ILE A 379 16.61 23.06 84.44
C ILE A 379 17.90 22.73 85.20
N GLU A 380 18.73 21.81 84.67
CA GLU A 380 20.03 21.48 85.28
C GLU A 380 20.93 22.71 85.44
N PHE A 381 21.06 23.53 84.39
CA PHE A 381 21.85 24.76 84.43
C PHE A 381 21.30 25.77 85.45
N MET A 382 19.97 25.95 85.51
CA MET A 382 19.33 26.82 86.50
C MET A 382 19.57 26.32 87.91
N ASP A 383 19.48 25.01 88.15
CA ASP A 383 19.75 24.42 89.45
C ASP A 383 21.20 24.61 89.87
N GLU A 384 22.17 24.39 88.97
CA GLU A 384 23.58 24.68 89.25
C GLU A 384 23.81 26.15 89.63
N ARG A 385 23.20 27.10 88.88
CA ARG A 385 23.28 28.53 89.21
C ARG A 385 22.60 28.84 90.54
N ASN A 386 21.47 28.22 90.85
CA ASN A 386 20.81 28.38 92.15
C ASN A 386 21.68 27.87 93.31
N HIS A 387 22.39 26.75 93.14
CA HIS A 387 23.32 26.24 94.14
C HIS A 387 24.52 27.18 94.32
N GLU A 388 25.08 27.71 93.23
CA GLU A 388 26.16 28.70 93.30
C GLU A 388 25.70 30.00 93.96
N VAL A 389 24.52 30.50 93.61
CA VAL A 389 23.92 31.69 94.24
C VAL A 389 23.68 31.45 95.73
N LYS A 390 23.16 30.29 96.13
CA LYS A 390 23.02 29.93 97.56
C LYS A 390 24.37 29.89 98.27
N GLY A 391 25.39 29.26 97.67
CA GLY A 391 26.74 29.23 98.22
C GLY A 391 27.33 30.65 98.36
N LEU A 392 27.16 31.51 97.36
CA LEU A 392 27.55 32.91 97.43
C LEU A 392 26.78 33.65 98.53
N ASP A 393 25.47 33.44 98.66
CA ASP A 393 24.64 34.05 99.71
C ASP A 393 25.05 33.60 101.12
N GLU A 394 25.43 32.32 101.28
CA GLU A 394 26.01 31.79 102.52
C GLU A 394 27.36 32.46 102.83
N THR A 395 28.24 32.64 101.83
CA THR A 395 29.51 33.35 102.03
C THR A 395 29.31 34.83 102.36
N VAL A 396 28.35 35.51 101.71
CA VAL A 396 27.99 36.90 102.01
C VAL A 396 27.41 37.00 103.42
N SER A 397 26.55 36.06 103.81
CA SER A 397 25.99 35.97 105.17
C SER A 397 27.08 35.75 106.21
N GLN A 398 28.08 34.91 105.92
CA GLN A 398 29.24 34.68 106.77
C GLN A 398 30.08 35.95 106.92
N LEU A 399 30.41 36.62 105.81
CA LEU A 399 31.13 37.89 105.80
C LEU A 399 30.36 39.01 106.53
N MET A 400 29.02 39.02 106.42
CA MET A 400 28.17 39.96 107.16
C MET A 400 28.23 39.71 108.67
N LYS A 401 28.22 38.44 109.11
CA LYS A 401 28.42 38.07 110.52
C LYS A 401 29.82 38.44 111.01
N GLU A 402 30.87 38.19 110.23
CA GLU A 402 32.24 38.59 110.55
C GLU A 402 32.38 40.12 110.64
N LYS A 403 31.77 40.87 109.72
CA LYS A 403 31.69 42.34 109.79
C LYS A 403 30.98 42.79 111.06
N GLU A 404 29.89 42.14 111.46
CA GLU A 404 29.16 42.48 112.67
C GLU A 404 29.97 42.16 113.94
N GLN A 405 30.70 41.04 113.96
CA GLN A 405 31.64 40.67 115.02
C GLN A 405 32.83 41.64 115.11
N ILE A 406 33.42 42.03 113.98
CA ILE A 406 34.45 43.09 113.93
C ILE A 406 33.84 44.42 114.39
N GLY A 407 32.60 44.72 114.01
CA GLY A 407 31.87 45.91 114.43
C GLY A 407 31.58 45.94 115.94
N SER A 408 31.27 44.79 116.56
CA SER A 408 31.08 44.67 118.01
C SER A 408 32.41 44.67 118.76
N LEU A 409 33.48 44.08 118.20
CA LEU A 409 34.85 44.19 118.70
C LEU A 409 35.37 45.64 118.65
N LEU A 410 35.10 46.37 117.57
CA LEU A 410 35.44 47.79 117.46
C LEU A 410 34.60 48.65 118.41
N ARG A 411 33.29 48.39 118.52
CA ARG A 411 32.44 49.10 119.51
C ARG A 411 32.85 48.79 120.95
N SER A 412 33.26 47.56 121.27
CA SER A 412 33.75 47.20 122.61
C SER A 412 35.16 47.74 122.88
N ALA A 413 36.05 47.78 121.88
CA ALA A 413 37.35 48.45 121.97
C ALA A 413 37.21 49.98 122.11
N LEU A 414 36.26 50.59 121.41
CA LEU A 414 35.93 52.01 121.54
C LEU A 414 35.20 52.31 122.87
N SER A 415 34.37 51.39 123.37
CA SER A 415 33.70 51.51 124.68
C SER A 415 34.70 51.35 125.85
N ARG A 416 35.69 50.44 125.74
CA ARG A 416 36.84 50.38 126.66
C ARG A 416 37.77 51.59 126.55
N ARG A 417 37.81 52.27 125.39
CA ARG A 417 38.53 53.55 125.20
C ARG A 417 37.78 54.74 125.79
N ALA A 418 36.46 54.68 125.95
CA ALA A 418 35.64 55.73 126.54
C ALA A 418 35.51 55.66 128.08
N SER A 419 36.09 54.65 128.73
CA SER A 419 35.87 54.35 130.15
C SER A 419 37.13 54.16 131.02
N ALA A 420 38.32 54.59 130.58
CA ALA A 420 39.43 54.88 131.50
C ALA A 420 40.55 55.70 130.84
N ASP A 421 40.93 56.76 131.54
CA ASP A 421 41.91 57.77 131.19
C ASP A 421 43.33 57.24 130.94
N LEU A 422 43.98 57.87 129.98
CA LEU A 422 45.40 57.79 129.70
C LEU A 422 46.19 58.60 130.73
N SER A 423 46.77 57.92 131.71
CA SER A 423 48.02 58.37 132.35
C SER A 423 48.87 57.17 132.76
N SER A 424 50.08 57.11 132.18
CA SER A 424 51.18 56.17 132.45
C SER A 424 50.91 54.68 132.18
N LYS A 425 51.07 54.23 130.93
CA LYS A 425 52.33 53.70 130.36
C LYS A 425 52.58 52.21 130.69
N THR A 426 51.87 51.37 129.92
CA THR A 426 52.48 50.35 129.04
C THR A 426 53.58 49.48 129.65
N ASN A 427 53.24 48.61 130.59
CA ASN A 427 54.00 47.37 130.84
C ASN A 427 53.22 46.20 131.50
N GLU A 428 51.92 46.35 131.77
CA GLU A 428 51.08 45.25 132.29
C GLU A 428 50.04 44.70 131.28
N LEU A 429 49.83 45.40 130.16
CA LEU A 429 48.86 45.00 129.12
C LEU A 429 49.26 43.77 128.30
N PHE A 430 50.55 43.40 128.30
CA PHE A 430 51.02 42.15 127.67
C PHE A 430 50.86 40.92 128.57
N LYS A 431 50.71 41.06 129.89
CA LYS A 431 50.47 39.93 130.80
C LYS A 431 48.99 39.56 130.95
N ILE A 432 48.08 40.43 130.55
CA ILE A 432 46.63 40.15 130.53
C ILE A 432 46.18 39.62 129.15
N ALA A 433 46.87 40.01 128.07
CA ALA A 433 46.72 39.37 126.76
C ALA A 433 47.26 37.91 126.73
N GLU A 434 48.18 37.57 127.64
CA GLU A 434 48.75 36.22 127.79
C GLU A 434 47.84 35.24 128.57
N ASN A 435 46.89 35.76 129.36
CA ASN A 435 45.92 34.96 130.10
C ASN A 435 44.51 34.95 129.48
N GLY A 436 44.12 35.99 128.72
CA GLY A 436 42.81 36.02 128.03
C GLY A 436 42.70 35.14 126.78
N LEU A 437 43.83 34.72 126.19
CA LEU A 437 43.86 33.83 125.02
C LEU A 437 43.88 32.33 125.41
N LYS A 438 44.19 32.02 126.67
CA LYS A 438 44.10 30.66 127.25
C LYS A 438 42.68 30.29 127.70
N GLU A 439 41.82 31.28 127.95
CA GLU A 439 40.42 31.09 128.35
C GLU A 439 39.43 31.12 127.16
N ALA A 440 39.89 31.53 125.97
CA ALA A 440 39.13 31.54 124.71
C ALA A 440 39.45 30.35 123.77
N GLY A 441 40.13 29.31 124.26
CA GLY A 441 40.13 27.98 123.63
C GLY A 441 40.94 27.81 122.34
N ILE A 442 41.89 28.70 122.01
CA ILE A 442 42.80 28.52 120.87
C ILE A 442 44.24 28.41 121.39
N SER A 443 44.62 27.19 121.74
CA SER A 443 46.01 26.76 121.73
C SER A 443 46.08 25.32 121.24
N TYR A 444 46.28 25.18 119.94
CA TYR A 444 46.72 23.96 119.30
C TYR A 444 48.16 23.67 119.77
N ASN A 445 48.43 22.47 120.28
CA ASN A 445 49.78 21.89 120.27
C ASN A 445 49.72 20.35 120.26
N PHE A 446 50.43 19.80 119.30
CA PHE A 446 50.67 18.38 119.07
C PHE A 446 51.57 17.76 120.16
N SER A 447 51.40 16.43 120.35
CA SER A 447 52.13 15.46 121.20
C SER A 447 51.62 15.29 122.64
N GLY A 448 51.12 14.15 123.13
CA GLY A 448 50.81 12.83 122.55
C GLY A 448 50.97 11.73 123.62
N HIS A 449 49.97 10.85 123.79
CA HIS A 449 50.07 9.36 123.89
C HIS A 449 48.91 8.69 124.66
N LEU A 450 48.31 7.69 123.99
CA LEU A 450 47.70 6.43 124.45
C LEU A 450 46.84 6.44 125.73
N ARG A 451 45.57 6.03 125.60
CA ARG A 451 45.12 4.62 125.77
C ARG A 451 43.59 4.52 125.90
N GLU A 452 43.09 3.36 125.44
CA GLU A 452 41.75 2.79 125.66
C GLU A 452 40.60 3.33 124.80
N GLY A 453 40.41 2.68 123.65
CA GLY A 453 39.12 2.62 122.98
C GLY A 453 38.21 1.56 123.61
N LYS A 454 36.93 1.89 123.76
CA LYS A 454 35.81 0.93 123.80
C LYS A 454 34.51 1.74 123.56
N VAL A 455 33.92 1.62 122.36
CA VAL A 455 32.66 0.89 122.04
C VAL A 455 31.39 1.70 122.27
N THR A 456 30.69 1.95 121.17
CA THR A 456 29.25 1.70 121.02
C THR A 456 29.04 0.90 119.74
N ALA A 457 29.40 -0.37 119.82
CA ALA A 457 28.81 -1.46 119.05
C ALA A 457 28.15 -2.36 120.11
N SER A 458 26.87 -2.08 120.34
CA SER A 458 25.86 -2.91 120.99
C SER A 458 25.08 -3.55 119.84
N ASP A 459 24.77 -4.84 119.78
CA ASP A 459 24.59 -5.84 120.83
C ASP A 459 24.80 -7.24 120.18
N ASP A 460 25.55 -8.17 120.78
CA ASP A 460 25.12 -9.15 121.83
C ASP A 460 24.53 -10.41 121.14
N ARG A 461 25.01 -11.67 121.23
CA ARG A 461 25.96 -12.42 122.10
C ARG A 461 26.51 -13.62 121.32
N GLY A 462 27.67 -14.13 121.72
CA GLY A 462 28.09 -15.51 121.46
C GLY A 462 27.81 -16.44 122.64
N HIS A 463 27.85 -17.77 122.40
CA HIS A 463 28.36 -18.76 123.36
C HIS A 463 28.58 -20.12 122.66
N ASP A 464 29.84 -20.56 122.53
CA ASP A 464 30.20 -21.97 122.57
C ASP A 464 30.23 -22.37 124.05
N ASP A 465 29.38 -23.28 124.54
CA ASP A 465 29.81 -24.34 125.48
C ASP A 465 28.68 -25.37 125.72
N VAL A 466 29.14 -26.60 125.91
CA VAL A 466 28.52 -27.89 126.12
C VAL A 466 27.33 -27.93 127.10
N GLY A 467 26.27 -28.65 126.71
CA GLY A 467 25.44 -29.35 127.70
C GLY A 467 23.95 -29.50 127.39
N ILE A 468 23.60 -30.54 126.62
CA ILE A 468 22.43 -31.43 126.77
C ILE A 468 21.03 -30.76 126.69
N LEU A 469 20.28 -31.22 125.68
CA LEU A 469 18.88 -30.93 125.31
C LEU A 469 18.65 -29.65 124.47
N ASP A 470 18.78 -29.79 123.15
CA ASP A 470 17.70 -29.54 122.15
C ASP A 470 18.29 -29.65 120.73
N THR A 471 18.80 -30.84 120.39
CA THR A 471 19.32 -31.17 119.05
C THR A 471 18.24 -31.26 117.98
N GLU A 472 16.98 -31.06 118.34
CA GLU A 472 15.86 -31.14 117.41
C GLU A 472 15.68 -29.80 116.65
N ASP A 473 15.68 -28.66 117.33
CA ASP A 473 15.36 -27.36 116.70
C ASP A 473 16.39 -26.87 115.67
N ASP A 474 17.70 -27.12 115.88
CA ASP A 474 18.74 -26.77 114.90
C ASP A 474 18.75 -27.72 113.69
N ILE A 475 18.40 -28.99 113.89
CA ILE A 475 18.22 -29.96 112.80
C ILE A 475 16.97 -29.58 111.99
N TYR A 476 15.88 -29.15 112.64
CA TYR A 476 14.69 -28.64 111.97
C TYR A 476 14.95 -27.31 111.23
N ALA A 477 15.78 -26.41 111.76
CA ALA A 477 16.15 -25.17 111.08
C ALA A 477 17.03 -25.41 109.83
N LEU A 478 18.02 -26.30 109.92
CA LEU A 478 18.85 -26.69 108.77
C LEU A 478 18.05 -27.47 107.72
N ALA A 479 17.16 -28.37 108.16
CA ALA A 479 16.25 -29.07 107.27
C ALA A 479 15.29 -28.10 106.55
N GLY A 480 14.78 -27.07 107.25
CA GLY A 480 13.95 -26.02 106.67
C GLY A 480 14.70 -25.14 105.66
N ALA A 481 15.97 -24.81 105.92
CA ALA A 481 16.81 -24.09 104.97
C ALA A 481 17.11 -24.93 103.70
N LEU A 482 17.43 -26.22 103.87
CA LEU A 482 17.61 -27.16 102.77
C LEU A 482 16.33 -27.37 101.97
N GLU A 483 15.18 -27.50 102.64
CA GLU A 483 13.87 -27.61 101.99
C GLU A 483 13.54 -26.35 101.18
N ASN A 484 13.84 -25.16 101.71
CA ASN A 484 13.67 -23.90 100.98
C ASN A 484 14.61 -23.80 99.76
N ILE A 485 15.87 -24.21 99.88
CA ILE A 485 16.80 -24.25 98.74
C ILE A 485 16.33 -25.27 97.69
N ILE A 486 15.84 -26.44 98.11
CA ILE A 486 15.30 -27.45 97.21
C ILE A 486 14.05 -26.91 96.51
N LYS A 487 13.11 -26.29 97.24
CA LYS A 487 11.92 -25.65 96.64
C LYS A 487 12.30 -24.54 95.65
N GLN A 488 13.26 -23.69 96.01
CA GLN A 488 13.78 -22.65 95.13
C GLN A 488 14.40 -23.24 93.86
N SER A 489 15.24 -24.27 93.99
CA SER A 489 15.83 -24.96 92.84
C SER A 489 14.78 -25.69 91.99
N GLN A 490 13.71 -26.22 92.60
CA GLN A 490 12.59 -26.85 91.88
C GLN A 490 11.80 -25.81 91.09
N LEU A 491 11.57 -24.62 91.65
CA LEU A 491 10.94 -23.51 90.94
C LEU A 491 11.81 -23.04 89.77
N GLU A 492 13.12 -22.89 89.97
CA GLU A 492 14.07 -22.54 88.90
C GLU A 492 14.10 -23.62 87.80
N ILE A 493 14.08 -24.90 88.16
CA ILE A 493 13.99 -26.00 87.18
C ILE A 493 12.69 -25.93 86.37
N ILE A 494 11.57 -25.57 87.01
CA ILE A 494 10.27 -25.39 86.33
C ILE A 494 10.33 -24.19 85.39
N GLU A 495 10.87 -23.06 85.83
CA GLU A 495 11.06 -21.86 85.01
C GLU A 495 11.96 -22.11 83.80
N PHE A 496 13.10 -22.77 84.00
CA PHE A 496 13.98 -23.17 82.89
C PHE A 496 13.28 -24.12 81.92
N LYS A 497 12.47 -25.09 82.40
CA LYS A 497 11.68 -25.95 81.52
C LYS A 497 10.67 -25.17 80.68
N HIS A 498 9.99 -24.19 81.26
CA HIS A 498 9.09 -23.32 80.52
C HIS A 498 9.84 -22.50 79.46
N SER A 499 10.99 -21.90 79.80
CA SER A 499 11.80 -21.15 78.83
C SER A 499 12.31 -22.02 77.68
N VAL A 500 12.70 -23.27 77.96
CA VAL A 500 13.13 -24.21 76.92
C VAL A 500 11.97 -24.60 76.01
N GLU A 501 10.77 -24.79 76.57
CA GLU A 501 9.58 -25.10 75.78
C GLU A 501 9.12 -23.90 74.93
N GLU A 502 9.23 -22.69 75.47
CA GLU A 502 9.00 -21.44 74.73
C GLU A 502 9.97 -21.32 73.55
N LEU A 503 11.28 -21.50 73.78
CA LEU A 503 12.29 -21.51 72.71
C LEU A 503 12.05 -22.63 71.68
N ARG A 504 11.53 -23.80 72.09
CA ARG A 504 11.15 -24.87 71.14
C ARG A 504 9.97 -24.47 70.28
N THR A 505 8.96 -23.84 70.86
CA THR A 505 7.78 -23.38 70.09
C THR A 505 8.17 -22.24 69.14
N GLU A 506 8.97 -21.27 69.58
CA GLU A 506 9.55 -20.23 68.73
C GLU A 506 10.38 -20.81 67.58
N SER A 507 11.27 -21.78 67.87
CA SER A 507 12.05 -22.47 66.83
C SER A 507 11.15 -23.21 65.83
N SER A 508 10.05 -23.82 66.30
CA SER A 508 9.10 -24.50 65.42
C SER A 508 8.34 -23.54 64.51
N LEU A 509 8.01 -22.34 65.01
CA LEU A 509 7.37 -21.28 64.24
C LEU A 509 8.32 -20.69 63.20
N LEU A 510 9.57 -20.43 63.59
CA LEU A 510 10.61 -19.98 62.68
C LEU A 510 10.83 -21.01 61.56
N ASN A 511 10.89 -22.30 61.90
CA ASN A 511 11.04 -23.37 60.92
C ASN A 511 9.85 -23.41 59.94
N LYS A 512 8.60 -23.29 60.42
CA LYS A 512 7.42 -23.19 59.55
C LYS A 512 7.50 -21.99 58.60
N ARG A 513 8.00 -20.83 59.08
CA ARG A 513 8.18 -19.63 58.23
C ARG A 513 9.25 -19.85 57.16
N VAL A 514 10.37 -20.48 57.51
CA VAL A 514 11.44 -20.83 56.56
C VAL A 514 10.93 -21.83 55.52
N GLU A 515 10.17 -22.85 55.92
CA GLU A 515 9.56 -23.81 55.01
C GLU A 515 8.54 -23.16 54.06
N ALA A 516 7.75 -22.20 54.54
CA ALA A 516 6.83 -21.42 53.70
C ALA A 516 7.60 -20.57 52.67
N GLN A 517 8.64 -19.86 53.11
CA GLN A 517 9.51 -19.08 52.21
C GLN A 517 10.23 -19.96 51.19
N ALA A 518 10.67 -21.16 51.57
CA ALA A 518 11.29 -22.11 50.64
C ALA A 518 10.31 -22.59 49.56
N LYS A 519 9.05 -22.85 49.91
CA LYS A 519 8.00 -23.21 48.95
C LYS A 519 7.69 -22.07 47.99
N GLU A 520 7.60 -20.83 48.49
CA GLU A 520 7.43 -19.65 47.66
C GLU A 520 8.59 -19.48 46.68
N LEU A 521 9.84 -19.63 47.14
CA LEU A 521 11.02 -19.56 46.27
C LEU A 521 11.01 -20.63 45.17
N ILE A 522 10.58 -21.86 45.48
CA ILE A 522 10.44 -22.93 44.48
C ILE A 522 9.38 -22.55 43.43
N HIS A 523 8.24 -22.02 43.86
CA HIS A 523 7.20 -21.57 42.94
C HIS A 523 7.68 -20.41 42.06
N TRP A 524 8.37 -19.41 42.64
CA TRP A 524 8.97 -18.31 41.88
C TRP A 524 10.00 -18.81 40.87
N LYS A 525 10.82 -19.79 41.24
CA LYS A 525 11.79 -20.42 40.33
C LYS A 525 11.10 -21.10 39.14
N GLN A 526 10.08 -21.93 39.39
CA GLN A 526 9.31 -22.57 38.32
C GLN A 526 8.67 -21.53 37.39
N ARG A 527 8.13 -20.45 37.96
CA ARG A 527 7.52 -19.38 37.17
C ARG A 527 8.54 -18.65 36.28
N VAL A 528 9.76 -18.45 36.77
CA VAL A 528 10.86 -17.88 35.97
C VAL A 528 11.24 -18.82 34.83
N GLU A 529 11.42 -20.11 35.11
CA GLU A 529 11.74 -21.11 34.07
C GLU A 529 10.65 -21.18 32.97
N GLU A 530 9.37 -21.11 33.34
CA GLU A 530 8.27 -21.02 32.36
C GLU A 530 8.32 -19.76 31.49
N LEU A 531 8.74 -18.63 32.06
CA LEU A 531 8.85 -17.36 31.33
C LEU A 531 10.05 -17.37 30.39
N GLU A 532 11.19 -17.91 30.83
CA GLU A 532 12.39 -18.09 29.99
C GLU A 532 12.09 -19.00 28.79
N GLU A 533 11.35 -20.09 28.99
CA GLU A 533 10.94 -20.98 27.89
C GLU A 533 9.98 -20.29 26.91
N LYS A 534 9.03 -19.49 27.41
CA LYS A 534 8.14 -18.69 26.56
C LYS A 534 8.91 -17.64 25.77
N GLU A 535 9.91 -17.01 26.39
CA GLU A 535 10.81 -16.07 25.71
C GLU A 535 11.60 -16.77 24.61
N ARG A 536 12.18 -17.95 24.90
CA ARG A 536 12.90 -18.76 23.91
C ARG A 536 12.02 -19.09 22.70
N VAL A 537 10.81 -19.61 22.93
CA VAL A 537 9.86 -19.94 21.86
C VAL A 537 9.41 -18.69 21.10
N ALA A 538 9.18 -17.57 21.78
CA ALA A 538 8.84 -16.31 21.13
C ALA A 538 9.98 -15.80 20.24
N ASN A 539 11.24 -15.91 20.69
CA ASN A 539 12.42 -15.53 19.90
C ASN A 539 12.57 -16.42 18.67
N GLU A 540 12.42 -17.74 18.79
CA GLU A 540 12.44 -18.67 17.65
C GLU A 540 11.33 -18.37 16.63
N ASN A 541 10.13 -18.02 17.11
CA ASN A 541 9.02 -17.62 16.24
C ASN A 541 9.32 -16.29 15.51
N VAL A 542 9.90 -15.30 16.21
CA VAL A 542 10.29 -14.02 15.60
C VAL A 542 11.39 -14.24 14.56
N GLU A 543 12.39 -15.07 14.84
CA GLU A 543 13.43 -15.43 13.88
C GLU A 543 12.87 -16.11 12.63
N GLY A 544 11.92 -17.04 12.80
CA GLY A 544 11.19 -17.66 11.69
C GLY A 544 10.44 -16.64 10.84
N LEU A 545 9.70 -15.73 11.47
CA LEU A 545 8.99 -14.65 10.76
C LEU A 545 9.95 -13.68 10.05
N MET A 546 11.12 -13.39 10.63
CA MET A 546 12.13 -12.56 9.94
C MET A 546 12.66 -13.24 8.67
N LEU A 547 12.88 -14.56 8.70
CA LEU A 547 13.32 -15.31 7.51
C LEU A 547 12.24 -15.30 6.42
N ASP A 548 10.97 -15.49 6.80
CA ASP A 548 9.85 -15.43 5.85
C ASP A 548 9.67 -14.03 5.26
N ILE A 549 9.83 -12.98 6.07
CA ILE A 549 9.82 -11.58 5.59
C ILE A 549 10.94 -11.35 4.58
N ALA A 550 12.17 -11.78 4.89
CA ALA A 550 13.29 -11.63 3.96
C ALA A 550 13.06 -12.37 2.63
N ALA A 551 12.53 -13.60 2.68
CA ALA A 551 12.19 -14.36 1.47
C ALA A 551 11.09 -13.66 0.64
N ALA A 552 10.08 -13.10 1.30
CA ALA A 552 9.03 -12.32 0.64
C ALA A 552 9.57 -11.02 0.01
N GLU A 553 10.48 -10.31 0.69
CA GLU A 553 11.13 -9.10 0.16
C GLU A 553 11.98 -9.41 -1.09
N GLU A 554 12.70 -10.54 -1.11
CA GLU A 554 13.42 -11.01 -2.29
C GLU A 554 12.48 -11.38 -3.45
N GLU A 555 11.35 -12.00 -3.16
CA GLU A 555 10.33 -12.29 -4.16
C GLU A 555 9.72 -10.99 -4.72
N ILE A 556 9.30 -10.05 -3.86
CA ILE A 556 8.80 -8.73 -4.28
C ILE A 556 9.84 -8.03 -5.16
N SER A 557 11.12 -8.09 -4.81
CA SER A 557 12.20 -7.50 -5.60
C SER A 557 12.33 -8.15 -6.98
N ARG A 558 12.17 -9.48 -7.09
CA ARG A 558 12.15 -10.20 -8.37
C ARG A 558 10.95 -9.80 -9.24
N TRP A 559 9.75 -9.75 -8.67
CA TRP A 559 8.55 -9.32 -9.39
C TRP A 559 8.65 -7.86 -9.86
N ARG A 560 9.25 -6.99 -9.03
CA ARG A 560 9.49 -5.58 -9.42
C ARG A 560 10.41 -5.46 -10.62
N ILE A 561 11.53 -6.18 -10.62
CA ILE A 561 12.47 -6.17 -11.75
C ILE A 561 11.80 -6.72 -13.01
N ALA A 562 11.08 -7.84 -12.93
CA ALA A 562 10.36 -8.40 -14.07
C ALA A 562 9.31 -7.43 -14.64
N ALA A 563 8.57 -6.72 -13.77
CA ALA A 563 7.60 -5.72 -14.19
C ALA A 563 8.26 -4.49 -14.84
N GLU A 564 9.42 -4.05 -14.34
CA GLU A 564 10.20 -2.97 -14.95
C GLU A 564 10.74 -3.37 -16.34
N GLU A 565 11.22 -4.60 -16.50
CA GLU A 565 11.67 -5.15 -17.79
C GLU A 565 10.52 -5.28 -18.80
N GLU A 566 9.35 -5.77 -18.37
CA GLU A 566 8.15 -5.86 -19.21
C GLU A 566 7.65 -4.47 -19.64
N ALA A 567 7.65 -3.50 -18.71
CA ALA A 567 7.30 -2.12 -19.03
C ALA A 567 8.30 -1.47 -20.02
N ALA A 568 9.60 -1.77 -19.90
CA ALA A 568 10.61 -1.32 -20.85
C ALA A 568 10.41 -1.95 -22.24
N ALA A 569 10.15 -3.26 -22.30
CA ALA A 569 9.84 -3.96 -23.55
C ALA A 569 8.56 -3.41 -24.21
N GLY A 570 7.53 -3.11 -23.41
CA GLY A 570 6.30 -2.47 -23.87
C GLY A 570 6.55 -1.09 -24.51
N LYS A 571 7.39 -0.26 -23.89
CA LYS A 571 7.78 1.06 -24.45
C LYS A 571 8.53 0.92 -25.77
N ASP A 572 9.44 -0.04 -25.90
CA ASP A 572 10.17 -0.27 -27.16
C ASP A 572 9.23 -0.69 -28.30
N VAL A 573 8.21 -1.50 -27.99
CA VAL A 573 7.18 -1.89 -28.95
C VAL A 573 6.32 -0.69 -29.36
N GLU A 574 5.90 0.14 -28.39
CA GLU A 574 5.16 1.38 -28.66
C GLU A 574 5.96 2.31 -29.57
N GLN A 575 7.25 2.50 -29.32
CA GLN A 575 8.12 3.31 -30.17
C GLN A 575 8.22 2.77 -31.60
N LYS A 576 8.29 1.44 -31.78
CA LYS A 576 8.27 0.82 -33.12
C LYS A 576 6.95 1.07 -33.84
N TYR A 577 5.81 0.95 -33.15
CA TYR A 577 4.51 1.26 -33.74
C TYR A 577 4.36 2.74 -34.08
N MET A 578 4.84 3.64 -33.23
CA MET A 578 4.86 5.07 -33.51
C MET A 578 5.71 5.39 -34.75
N ALA A 579 6.88 4.76 -34.89
CA ALA A 579 7.71 4.89 -36.09
C ALA A 579 6.99 4.38 -37.34
N GLN A 580 6.37 3.20 -37.29
CA GLN A 580 5.58 2.66 -38.40
C GLN A 580 4.39 3.56 -38.78
N LEU A 581 3.65 4.06 -37.79
CA LEU A 581 2.55 5.00 -38.04
C LEU A 581 3.03 6.30 -38.67
N SER A 582 4.20 6.81 -38.26
CA SER A 582 4.78 8.00 -38.88
C SER A 582 5.19 7.76 -40.34
N ALA A 583 5.77 6.60 -40.65
CA ALA A 583 6.13 6.21 -42.02
C ALA A 583 4.89 6.06 -42.91
N VAL A 584 3.87 5.34 -42.45
CA VAL A 584 2.61 5.16 -43.20
C VAL A 584 1.88 6.49 -43.40
N ARG A 585 1.90 7.39 -42.41
CA ARG A 585 1.35 8.75 -42.57
C ARG A 585 2.11 9.54 -43.64
N GLN A 586 3.44 9.43 -43.67
CA GLN A 586 4.24 10.08 -44.70
C GLN A 586 3.91 9.52 -46.10
N GLU A 587 3.88 8.19 -46.25
CA GLU A 587 3.51 7.54 -47.52
C GLU A 587 2.10 7.95 -47.99
N LEU A 588 1.15 8.08 -47.06
CA LEU A 588 -0.19 8.56 -47.37
C LEU A 588 -0.20 10.01 -47.89
N GLU A 589 0.57 10.91 -47.26
CA GLU A 589 0.68 12.29 -47.73
C GLU A 589 1.38 12.38 -49.08
N GLU A 590 2.41 11.57 -49.32
CA GLU A 590 3.07 11.47 -50.63
C GLU A 590 2.11 10.96 -51.72
N ALA A 591 1.32 9.93 -51.42
CA ALA A 591 0.32 9.40 -52.34
C ALA A 591 -0.81 10.40 -52.63
N LYS A 592 -1.27 11.16 -51.61
CA LYS A 592 -2.23 12.26 -51.80
C LYS A 592 -1.67 13.34 -52.72
N GLN A 593 -0.42 13.74 -52.51
CA GLN A 593 0.22 14.75 -53.36
C GLN A 593 0.35 14.26 -54.81
N ALA A 594 0.77 13.00 -55.01
CA ALA A 594 0.83 12.38 -56.34
C ALA A 594 -0.55 12.29 -57.01
N ALA A 595 -1.60 11.98 -56.24
CA ALA A 595 -2.98 11.96 -56.74
C ALA A 595 -3.43 13.36 -57.20
N ILE A 596 -3.18 14.41 -56.41
CA ILE A 596 -3.50 15.80 -56.78
C ILE A 596 -2.76 16.21 -58.06
N GLU A 597 -1.49 15.83 -58.21
CA GLU A 597 -0.72 16.10 -59.43
C GLU A 597 -1.28 15.35 -60.66
N SER A 598 -1.72 14.10 -60.48
CA SER A 598 -2.38 13.34 -61.55
C SER A 598 -3.73 13.94 -61.94
N GLU A 599 -4.51 14.45 -60.98
CA GLU A 599 -5.77 15.14 -61.22
C GLU A 599 -5.55 16.44 -62.01
N LYS A 600 -4.52 17.23 -61.66
CA LYS A 600 -4.13 18.42 -62.43
C LYS A 600 -3.75 18.06 -63.88
N LYS A 601 -2.97 17.00 -64.08
CA LYS A 601 -2.61 16.51 -65.43
C LYS A 601 -3.84 16.05 -66.21
N LEU A 602 -4.78 15.41 -65.54
CA LEU A 602 -6.04 14.97 -66.14
C LEU A 602 -6.87 16.19 -66.57
N LYS A 603 -7.08 17.16 -65.68
CA LYS A 603 -7.79 18.42 -66.01
C LYS A 603 -7.16 19.16 -67.18
N PHE A 604 -5.83 19.26 -67.23
CA PHE A 604 -5.14 19.86 -68.39
C PHE A 604 -5.42 19.09 -69.70
N LYS A 605 -5.43 17.76 -69.66
CA LYS A 605 -5.79 16.94 -70.83
C LYS A 605 -7.26 17.09 -71.22
N GLU A 606 -8.17 17.20 -70.26
CA GLU A 606 -9.59 17.47 -70.51
C GLU A 606 -9.80 18.84 -71.15
N GLU A 607 -9.14 19.88 -70.65
CA GLU A 607 -9.18 21.23 -71.23
C GLU A 607 -8.59 21.24 -72.64
N THR A 608 -7.47 20.53 -72.86
CA THR A 608 -6.87 20.39 -74.20
C THR A 608 -7.82 19.67 -75.16
N ALA A 609 -8.49 18.60 -74.71
CA ALA A 609 -9.47 17.88 -75.50
C ALA A 609 -10.70 18.75 -75.82
N ALA A 610 -11.20 19.51 -74.83
CA ALA A 610 -12.30 20.45 -75.02
C ALA A 610 -11.94 21.55 -76.05
N ALA A 611 -10.73 22.10 -75.98
CA ALA A 611 -10.21 23.06 -76.94
C ALA A 611 -10.10 22.46 -78.35
N ALA A 612 -9.61 21.22 -78.47
CA ALA A 612 -9.53 20.53 -79.76
C ALA A 612 -10.92 20.25 -80.36
N ILE A 613 -11.90 19.85 -79.55
CA ILE A 613 -13.30 19.67 -79.99
C ILE A 613 -13.87 21.01 -80.46
N ALA A 614 -13.70 22.09 -79.69
CA ALA A 614 -14.16 23.43 -80.07
C ALA A 614 -13.52 23.92 -81.39
N ALA A 615 -12.22 23.68 -81.57
CA ALA A 615 -11.50 24.00 -82.80
C ALA A 615 -12.03 23.19 -83.99
N ARG A 616 -12.29 21.89 -83.81
CA ARG A 616 -12.89 21.03 -84.84
C ARG A 616 -14.29 21.52 -85.23
N ASP A 617 -15.12 21.86 -84.25
CA ASP A 617 -16.48 22.34 -84.50
C ASP A 617 -16.48 23.71 -85.20
N ALA A 618 -15.53 24.59 -84.86
CA ALA A 618 -15.31 25.86 -85.58
C ALA A 618 -14.85 25.61 -87.03
N ALA A 619 -13.93 24.67 -87.25
CA ALA A 619 -13.48 24.29 -88.60
C ALA A 619 -14.63 23.67 -89.42
N ALA A 620 -15.47 22.82 -88.82
CA ALA A 620 -16.64 22.24 -89.47
C ALA A 620 -17.67 23.32 -89.87
N LYS A 621 -17.91 24.31 -88.99
CA LYS A 621 -18.76 25.47 -89.32
C LYS A 621 -18.17 26.30 -90.47
N SER A 622 -16.87 26.54 -90.47
CA SER A 622 -16.17 27.25 -91.56
C SER A 622 -16.29 26.50 -92.89
N LEU A 623 -16.10 25.17 -92.87
CA LEU A 623 -16.25 24.32 -94.05
C LEU A 623 -17.70 24.35 -94.58
N ALA A 624 -18.70 24.22 -93.71
CA ALA A 624 -20.10 24.31 -94.10
C ALA A 624 -20.45 25.67 -94.73
N LEU A 625 -19.88 26.77 -94.21
CA LEU A 625 -20.03 28.10 -94.81
C LEU A 625 -19.37 28.16 -96.20
N ALA A 626 -18.17 27.60 -96.36
CA ALA A 626 -17.48 27.51 -97.64
C ALA A 626 -18.28 26.69 -98.66
N ASP A 627 -18.82 25.53 -98.26
CA ASP A 627 -19.67 24.68 -99.10
C ASP A 627 -20.95 25.41 -99.52
N SER A 628 -21.56 26.18 -98.61
CA SER A 628 -22.74 27.01 -98.95
C SER A 628 -22.40 28.11 -99.96
N ARG A 629 -21.21 28.73 -99.84
CA ARG A 629 -20.73 29.74 -100.79
C ARG A 629 -20.41 29.11 -102.15
N ALA A 630 -19.77 27.94 -102.15
CA ALA A 630 -19.47 27.19 -103.35
C ALA A 630 -20.73 26.72 -104.07
N ALA A 631 -21.76 26.27 -103.33
CA ALA A 631 -23.06 25.95 -103.89
C ALA A 631 -23.70 27.16 -104.60
N ARG A 632 -23.77 28.32 -103.93
CA ARG A 632 -24.28 29.56 -104.56
C ARG A 632 -23.49 29.98 -105.81
N LEU A 633 -22.17 29.79 -105.79
CA LEU A 633 -21.33 30.06 -106.97
C LEU A 633 -21.62 29.08 -108.10
N ARG A 634 -21.81 27.78 -107.82
CA ARG A 634 -22.24 26.79 -108.81
C ARG A 634 -23.59 27.17 -109.41
N ASP A 635 -24.58 27.50 -108.60
CA ASP A 635 -25.90 27.94 -109.07
C ASP A 635 -25.77 29.17 -109.99
N ARG A 636 -24.89 30.12 -109.66
CA ARG A 636 -24.63 31.30 -110.50
C ARG A 636 -23.93 30.93 -111.81
N VAL A 637 -22.99 29.99 -111.81
CA VAL A 637 -22.31 29.50 -113.01
C VAL A 637 -23.30 28.75 -113.90
N GLU A 638 -24.16 27.91 -113.33
CA GLU A 638 -25.22 27.21 -114.06
C GLU A 638 -26.19 28.22 -114.70
N GLU A 639 -26.61 29.26 -113.97
CA GLU A 639 -27.44 30.32 -114.54
C GLU A 639 -26.73 31.11 -115.65
N LEU A 640 -25.45 31.43 -115.49
CA LEU A 640 -24.65 32.07 -116.56
C LEU A 640 -24.48 31.15 -117.78
N SER A 641 -24.35 29.83 -117.55
CA SER A 641 -24.26 28.84 -118.63
C SER A 641 -25.59 28.71 -119.36
N ARG A 642 -26.72 28.73 -118.64
CA ARG A 642 -28.07 28.79 -119.21
C ARG A 642 -28.27 30.06 -120.04
N GLN A 643 -27.81 31.21 -119.55
CA GLN A 643 -27.84 32.48 -120.31
C GLN A 643 -26.97 32.42 -121.57
N LEU A 644 -25.80 31.77 -121.52
CA LEU A 644 -24.98 31.52 -122.71
C LEU A 644 -25.68 30.61 -123.71
N GLU A 645 -26.28 29.50 -123.26
CA GLU A 645 -27.05 28.59 -124.11
C GLU A 645 -28.27 29.30 -124.72
N GLU A 646 -28.95 30.18 -123.98
CA GLU A 646 -30.05 31.03 -124.49
C GLU A 646 -29.57 32.06 -125.53
N LEU A 647 -28.37 32.64 -125.37
CA LEU A 647 -27.75 33.51 -126.37
C LEU A 647 -27.27 32.75 -127.61
N ASP A 648 -26.79 31.51 -127.46
CA ASP A 648 -26.35 30.66 -128.57
C ASP A 648 -27.54 30.06 -129.35
N SER A 649 -28.64 29.76 -128.65
CA SER A 649 -29.90 29.30 -129.26
C SER A 649 -30.78 30.46 -129.79
N GLY A 650 -30.48 31.70 -129.41
CA GLY A 650 -31.14 32.92 -129.84
C GLY A 650 -30.32 33.76 -130.81
N GLY A 651 -30.07 33.29 -132.04
CA GLY A 651 -29.43 34.18 -133.02
C GLY A 651 -29.07 33.66 -134.40
N THR A 652 -29.97 32.97 -135.11
CA THR A 652 -29.86 32.89 -136.57
C THR A 652 -30.06 34.30 -137.14
N PHE A 653 -28.98 34.88 -137.66
CA PHE A 653 -28.93 35.87 -138.75
C PHE A 653 -30.14 36.83 -138.86
N THR A 654 -29.93 38.10 -138.55
CA THR A 654 -29.73 39.08 -139.63
C THR A 654 -28.78 40.20 -139.21
N SER A 655 -27.74 40.33 -140.05
CA SER A 655 -26.99 41.56 -140.34
C SER A 655 -25.92 42.03 -139.35
N GLY A 656 -24.68 41.87 -139.78
CA GLY A 656 -23.79 43.03 -139.82
C GLY A 656 -22.54 43.01 -138.94
N LEU A 657 -21.50 42.41 -139.50
CA LEU A 657 -20.12 42.90 -139.48
C LEU A 657 -19.23 42.63 -138.24
N THR A 658 -18.01 42.18 -138.59
CA THR A 658 -16.72 42.38 -137.91
C THR A 658 -16.35 41.52 -136.69
N ARG A 659 -15.63 40.44 -136.96
CA ARG A 659 -14.48 39.94 -136.16
C ARG A 659 -13.39 41.03 -136.09
N PRO A 660 -12.34 40.92 -135.23
CA PRO A 660 -12.21 40.23 -133.94
C PRO A 660 -11.57 41.13 -132.87
N ARG A 661 -11.57 40.73 -131.59
CA ARG A 661 -10.43 40.97 -130.68
C ARG A 661 -10.51 40.11 -129.43
N TYR A 662 -9.46 39.31 -129.21
CA TYR A 662 -9.11 38.73 -127.92
C TYR A 662 -9.05 39.86 -126.88
N ILE A 663 -9.82 39.74 -125.80
CA ILE A 663 -9.63 40.54 -124.58
C ILE A 663 -9.34 39.56 -123.46
N CYS A 664 -8.10 39.66 -122.98
CA CYS A 664 -7.60 39.01 -121.80
C CYS A 664 -8.50 39.30 -120.58
N TRP A 665 -8.65 38.25 -119.77
CA TRP A 665 -9.36 38.19 -118.49
C TRP A 665 -9.03 39.37 -117.55
N PRO A 666 -10.00 40.14 -117.04
CA PRO A 666 -9.73 41.15 -116.02
C PRO A 666 -9.56 40.50 -114.64
N TRP A 667 -8.39 40.67 -114.04
CA TRP A 667 -7.99 40.18 -112.71
C TRP A 667 -8.70 40.85 -111.51
N GLN A 668 -9.91 41.38 -111.66
CA GLN A 668 -10.59 42.19 -110.63
C GLN A 668 -11.43 41.39 -109.61
N TRP A 669 -11.39 40.06 -109.63
CA TRP A 669 -12.18 39.21 -108.72
C TRP A 669 -11.35 38.55 -107.60
N LEU A 670 -10.04 38.84 -107.52
CA LEU A 670 -9.14 38.26 -106.51
C LEU A 670 -8.90 39.13 -105.27
N GLY A 671 -9.65 40.22 -105.07
CA GLY A 671 -9.75 40.90 -103.77
C GLY A 671 -8.43 41.27 -103.07
N LEU A 672 -7.37 41.53 -103.84
CA LEU A 672 -6.07 41.97 -103.34
C LEU A 672 -5.93 43.46 -103.65
N ASP A 673 -6.26 44.30 -102.68
CA ASP A 673 -6.03 45.75 -102.76
C ASP A 673 -4.54 46.06 -102.49
N PHE A 674 -3.90 46.77 -103.42
CA PHE A 674 -2.58 47.37 -103.21
C PHE A 674 -2.74 48.86 -102.91
N VAL A 675 -2.44 49.23 -101.66
CA VAL A 675 -1.86 50.50 -101.14
C VAL A 675 -2.20 51.82 -101.86
N GLY A 676 -2.95 52.71 -101.18
CA GLY A 676 -2.68 54.15 -101.23
C GLY A 676 -3.87 55.13 -101.25
N SER A 677 -4.24 55.63 -100.07
CA SER A 677 -4.79 56.98 -99.78
C SER A 677 -6.31 57.26 -99.86
N ARG A 678 -6.88 57.42 -98.65
CA ARG A 678 -8.13 58.11 -98.19
C ARG A 678 -8.34 59.53 -98.80
N PRO A 679 -9.53 60.19 -98.72
CA PRO A 679 -10.47 60.20 -97.57
C PRO A 679 -12.00 60.29 -97.82
N ALA A 680 -12.74 60.10 -96.70
CA ALA A 680 -14.10 60.58 -96.36
C ALA A 680 -15.31 59.94 -97.08
N GLU A 681 -16.43 59.57 -96.44
CA GLU A 681 -16.91 59.74 -95.05
C GLU A 681 -18.15 58.83 -94.84
N THR A 682 -18.23 58.17 -93.67
CA THR A 682 -19.45 57.78 -92.91
C THR A 682 -20.42 56.75 -93.53
N ARG A 683 -20.90 55.67 -92.87
CA ARG A 683 -21.18 55.41 -91.44
C ARG A 683 -21.62 53.92 -91.25
N GLU A 684 -21.17 53.30 -90.14
CA GLU A 684 -21.77 52.17 -89.35
C GLU A 684 -22.04 50.82 -90.06
N ASP A 685 -21.78 49.61 -89.53
CA ASP A 685 -21.38 49.12 -88.20
C ASP A 685 -20.92 47.64 -88.29
N ASN A 686 -20.06 47.24 -87.34
CA ASN A 686 -19.84 45.89 -86.77
C ASN A 686 -19.25 44.74 -87.62
N ALA A 687 -17.99 44.36 -87.33
CA ALA A 687 -17.66 43.02 -86.79
C ALA A 687 -16.19 42.91 -86.37
N ASN A 688 -15.99 42.57 -85.09
CA ASN A 688 -14.75 42.48 -84.33
C ASN A 688 -13.65 41.58 -84.94
N GLU A 689 -12.44 42.11 -84.88
CA GLU A 689 -11.16 41.42 -84.97
C GLU A 689 -10.94 40.59 -83.69
N MET A 690 -10.58 39.30 -83.83
CA MET A 690 -10.09 38.48 -82.71
C MET A 690 -8.57 38.58 -82.68
N GLU A 691 -8.06 39.38 -81.74
CA GLU A 691 -6.66 39.36 -81.34
C GLU A 691 -6.31 38.02 -80.68
N LEU A 692 -5.26 37.37 -81.17
CA LEU A 692 -4.62 36.23 -80.56
C LEU A 692 -3.73 36.73 -79.42
N SER A 693 -4.19 36.61 -78.18
CA SER A 693 -3.32 36.75 -77.01
C SER A 693 -2.88 35.37 -76.50
N GLU A 694 -1.58 35.15 -76.58
CA GLU A 694 -0.83 34.04 -75.98
C GLU A 694 -1.09 33.94 -74.46
N PRO A 695 -1.13 32.73 -73.86
CA PRO A 695 -1.09 32.60 -72.41
C PRO A 695 0.37 32.60 -71.90
N LEU A 696 0.64 33.50 -70.97
CA LEU A 696 1.79 33.45 -70.07
C LEU A 696 1.68 32.24 -69.12
N LEU A 697 2.85 31.69 -68.76
CA LEU A 697 3.13 30.59 -67.83
C LEU A 697 2.31 30.60 -66.52
#